data_AF-A0A9D5EPU6-F1
#
_entry.id   AF-A0A9D5EPU6-F1
#
_cell.length_a   1.000
_cell.length_b   1.000
_cell.length_c   1.000
_cell.angle_alpha   90.00
_cell.angle_beta   90.00
_cell.angle_gamma   90.00
#
_symmetry.space_group_name_H-M   'P 1'
#
loop_
_entity.id
_entity.type
_entity.pdbx_description
1 polymer ?
#
loop_
_entity_poly.entity_id
_entity_poly.type
_entity_poly.pdbx_seq_one_letter_code
_entity_poly.pdbx_strand_id
1 'polypeptide(L)'
;MSVMGPLAAFTLKSAFNTSVDQLLGWIGTRFSNPSQPLQRAMMRASDNAWKALGFALVGDELFERVKPWFPDRDLNGVRGPVRGFLGHTPTGLNAAPAGVRLQACAELTRLRRAGRLTLLVDRNVIVVDLWRCGDPTRLLPGAEEAVARVADALATEAPNLARVIQLAPANGLPLLAAAFLYFFRREVEVNPDLARGLSFDSMRMVTAASERGILFLEGPPPGVLDHFDMLFDPFADWFGRAVHELATFRKELRDWRETHRVLVAATDAPLEILAFNERERMLTFQARLRQLPGELVEWSDWQNLGDNLDACGLFKEARAAHTAAATQAHTDANVAAEAENYYRIYKDACESGKWPEAKEALTRATKLDPVKFRPFDTARYQLDAVLGVSAFGTMFRCLDTEDLDDHGNPTPVVIKSLRHQSLDRDLRAVMADARTLRDLHRPGSRIIRTLGWGYARGDTENISRKERPYLVTEFFPGETLDVVIRRYGPMPVQVFLLVAMQIAEALRKAHSKNVIHRDVTPANVMSRMVENNWDVRVIDFGLAAPHEVVYHASLNLAAKRSTVRDRSLMRSLEFASPEQRGKLPGIAVGPHSDVYSFGKTCLWLLFQTTHPLPHHWASIPESIRARLQALLERATADTLDVRYPSFAPVIEALKAFFPGAEPPAAPMAEAVEVPRTEVVPEPVTPPQAVAKPEPPVAHDPLGDLESPVEELHELEPVQESHGLEPVEELHELEPVEELHELEPVEELEPSETVEELKAVETPNGLQSVAESEHHEEPEILEPAETHPTPERLETREVVAPTEPSVVEPSESPAAVATVTDKEPEPKSRDTRGNDPLHLARTRVAGEQFTIKLPGNLPLTFAWCPPGTFTMGSDRHDANSDEKPTHSVTLTQGFFIGIFPVTQAQWKAALMGPNPSHFEGPDRPVEQVLWEEGQKFCRQMSRQLKGRATVRLPTEAEWEYACRAGTSSEFNTGDGEEQLQKAGWYEENSGRETHPVGQLAPNAWGVYDMHGNVWEWCSDWYAEYTPDERIDPTGAESATDRVFRGGGWGDSAKFCRSTYRSWFDPAVRYDALGFRIVLVPAT
;
A
#
# COMPACT_ATOMS: atom_id res chain seq x y z
N MET A 1 -14.28 22.33 14.69
CA MET A 1 -15.10 23.27 13.86
C MET A 1 -14.92 24.72 14.32
N SER A 2 -15.30 25.70 13.48
CA SER A 2 -15.50 27.14 13.75
C SER A 2 -14.37 27.96 14.41
N VAL A 3 -13.33 28.30 13.63
CA VAL A 3 -12.53 29.54 13.83
C VAL A 3 -12.30 30.29 12.49
N MET A 4 -12.23 29.59 11.35
CA MET A 4 -11.85 30.18 10.05
C MET A 4 -12.93 31.02 9.33
N GLY A 5 -14.18 31.04 9.79
CA GLY A 5 -15.28 31.71 9.10
C GLY A 5 -15.11 33.23 8.92
N PRO A 6 -14.90 34.02 9.99
CA PRO A 6 -14.85 35.48 9.89
C PRO A 6 -13.63 36.03 9.15
N LEU A 7 -12.51 35.30 9.12
CA LEU A 7 -11.26 35.80 8.55
C LEU A 7 -11.27 35.76 7.01
N ALA A 8 -11.89 34.73 6.42
CA ALA A 8 -12.06 34.60 4.98
C ALA A 8 -12.93 35.72 4.37
N ALA A 9 -13.86 36.28 5.15
CA ALA A 9 -14.72 37.38 4.71
C ALA A 9 -13.98 38.72 4.53
N PHE A 10 -12.77 38.86 5.09
CA PHE A 10 -11.95 40.06 4.92
C PHE A 10 -11.04 39.99 3.68
N THR A 11 -10.45 38.82 3.41
CA THR A 11 -9.50 38.63 2.30
C THR A 11 -10.15 38.45 0.93
N LEU A 12 -11.37 37.89 0.85
CA LEU A 12 -12.09 37.76 -0.44
C LEU A 12 -12.50 39.09 -1.08
N LYS A 13 -12.43 40.21 -0.33
CA LYS A 13 -12.94 41.52 -0.79
C LYS A 13 -11.95 42.33 -1.63
N SER A 14 -10.70 41.91 -1.76
CA SER A 14 -9.69 42.56 -2.60
C SER A 14 -9.68 42.07 -4.06
N ALA A 15 -10.40 40.98 -4.37
CA ALA A 15 -10.28 40.27 -5.65
C ALA A 15 -11.20 40.77 -6.80
N PHE A 16 -12.13 41.70 -6.53
CA PHE A 16 -13.10 42.19 -7.52
C PHE A 16 -13.07 43.72 -7.63
N ASN A 17 -12.59 44.24 -8.77
CA ASN A 17 -12.41 45.68 -8.97
C ASN A 17 -13.22 46.22 -10.16
N THR A 18 -14.40 46.77 -9.88
CA THR A 18 -15.11 47.71 -10.78
C THR A 18 -16.01 48.71 -10.03
N SER A 19 -16.00 48.70 -8.69
CA SER A 19 -16.84 49.56 -7.83
C SER A 19 -16.03 50.45 -6.87
N VAL A 20 -14.71 50.37 -6.93
CA VAL A 20 -13.82 51.05 -5.96
C VAL A 20 -13.75 52.56 -6.21
N ASP A 21 -13.76 53.03 -7.46
CA ASP A 21 -13.69 54.47 -7.75
C ASP A 21 -14.94 55.24 -7.30
N GLN A 22 -16.12 54.61 -7.40
CA GLN A 22 -17.36 55.15 -6.82
C GLN A 22 -17.29 55.19 -5.29
N LEU A 23 -16.66 54.19 -4.66
CA LEU A 23 -16.41 54.17 -3.22
C LEU A 23 -15.39 55.26 -2.81
N LEU A 24 -14.36 55.53 -3.62
CA LEU A 24 -13.37 56.58 -3.36
C LEU A 24 -13.99 57.99 -3.47
N GLY A 25 -14.91 58.22 -4.42
CA GLY A 25 -15.72 59.45 -4.47
C GLY A 25 -16.63 59.62 -3.24
N TRP A 26 -17.20 58.53 -2.73
CA TRP A 26 -17.99 58.52 -1.48
C TRP A 26 -17.12 58.72 -0.23
N ILE A 27 -15.89 58.20 -0.22
CA ILE A 27 -14.89 58.43 0.83
C ILE A 27 -14.48 59.91 0.87
N GLY A 28 -14.21 60.52 -0.29
CA GLY A 28 -13.82 61.94 -0.41
C GLY A 28 -14.84 62.93 0.16
N THR A 29 -16.13 62.57 0.20
CA THR A 29 -17.21 63.40 0.75
C THR A 29 -17.56 63.09 2.21
N ARG A 30 -16.94 62.08 2.84
CA ARG A 30 -17.28 61.63 4.21
C ARG A 30 -16.18 61.88 5.25
N PHE A 31 -15.09 62.58 4.88
CA PHE A 31 -14.06 63.04 5.80
C PHE A 31 -14.54 64.17 6.72
N SER A 32 -15.19 63.80 7.82
CA SER A 32 -15.52 64.70 8.94
C SER A 32 -15.58 63.93 10.26
N ASN A 33 -14.58 63.09 10.53
CA ASN A 33 -14.50 62.40 11.82
C ASN A 33 -13.07 61.94 12.19
N PRO A 34 -12.37 62.60 13.15
CA PRO A 34 -11.05 62.18 13.63
C PRO A 34 -11.07 60.94 14.54
N SER A 35 -12.23 60.32 14.77
CA SER A 35 -12.38 59.15 15.67
C SER A 35 -11.83 57.84 15.11
N GLN A 36 -11.81 57.62 13.78
CA GLN A 36 -11.44 56.32 13.21
C GLN A 36 -9.97 55.88 13.42
N PRO A 37 -8.96 56.76 13.39
CA PRO A 37 -7.59 56.39 13.76
C PRO A 37 -7.47 56.01 15.24
N LEU A 38 -8.06 56.83 16.12
CA LEU A 38 -8.08 56.59 17.58
C LEU A 38 -8.75 55.26 17.92
N GLN A 39 -9.93 54.99 17.35
CA GLN A 39 -10.65 53.75 17.57
C GLN A 39 -9.86 52.52 17.10
N ARG A 40 -9.12 52.63 15.99
CA ARG A 40 -8.23 51.56 15.49
C ARG A 40 -7.03 51.32 16.42
N ALA A 41 -6.39 52.39 16.91
CA ALA A 41 -5.32 52.29 17.90
C ALA A 41 -5.80 51.61 19.20
N MET A 42 -6.98 51.99 19.71
CA MET A 42 -7.55 51.36 20.92
C MET A 42 -7.90 49.88 20.71
N MET A 43 -8.47 49.49 19.56
CA MET A 43 -8.77 48.09 19.27
C MET A 43 -7.48 47.24 19.17
N ARG A 44 -6.45 47.73 18.47
CA ARG A 44 -5.13 47.07 18.39
C ARG A 44 -4.46 46.94 19.76
N ALA A 45 -4.51 47.98 20.57
CA ALA A 45 -3.98 47.97 21.94
C ALA A 45 -4.66 46.91 22.81
N SER A 46 -5.99 46.78 22.70
CA SER A 46 -6.77 45.72 23.35
C SER A 46 -6.35 44.32 22.87
N ASP A 47 -6.29 44.09 21.55
CA ASP A 47 -5.92 42.78 20.99
C ASP A 47 -4.51 42.35 21.38
N ASN A 48 -3.57 43.30 21.45
CA ASN A 48 -2.19 43.08 21.86
C ASN A 48 -2.06 42.88 23.40
N ALA A 49 -2.87 43.57 24.21
CA ALA A 49 -2.96 43.29 25.64
C ALA A 49 -3.44 41.86 25.93
N TRP A 50 -4.46 41.38 25.21
CA TRP A 50 -4.94 40.00 25.29
C TRP A 50 -3.95 38.97 24.75
N LYS A 51 -3.08 39.33 23.78
CA LYS A 51 -1.92 38.48 23.42
C LYS A 51 -0.96 38.38 24.60
N ALA A 52 -0.50 39.52 25.14
CA ALA A 52 0.49 39.58 26.22
C ALA A 52 0.07 38.78 27.47
N LEU A 53 -1.21 38.87 27.87
CA LEU A 53 -1.78 38.02 28.91
C LEU A 53 -1.62 36.53 28.58
N GLY A 54 -1.96 36.11 27.36
CA GLY A 54 -1.86 34.71 26.92
C GLY A 54 -0.45 34.12 27.08
N PHE A 55 0.59 34.85 26.63
CA PHE A 55 1.98 34.43 26.83
C PHE A 55 2.33 34.29 28.32
N ALA A 56 1.85 35.21 29.16
CA ALA A 56 2.10 35.19 30.60
C ALA A 56 1.37 34.05 31.36
N LEU A 57 0.30 33.48 30.79
CA LEU A 57 -0.36 32.30 31.36
C LEU A 57 0.37 30.99 31.01
N VAL A 58 0.90 30.85 29.79
CA VAL A 58 1.61 29.63 29.35
C VAL A 58 3.02 29.53 29.95
N GLY A 59 3.76 30.65 30.02
CA GLY A 59 5.11 30.66 30.57
C GLY A 59 6.11 29.80 29.76
N ASP A 60 7.04 29.15 30.46
CA ASP A 60 8.12 28.35 29.86
C ASP A 60 7.61 27.16 29.00
N GLU A 61 6.41 26.63 29.25
CA GLU A 61 5.83 25.51 28.48
C GLU A 61 5.64 25.85 26.99
N LEU A 62 5.52 27.13 26.64
CA LEU A 62 5.39 27.57 25.25
C LEU A 62 6.64 27.19 24.45
N PHE A 63 7.83 27.38 25.04
CA PHE A 63 9.10 27.22 24.33
C PHE A 63 9.38 25.77 23.97
N GLU A 64 9.13 24.81 24.86
CA GLU A 64 9.34 23.39 24.53
C GLU A 64 8.28 22.85 23.54
N ARG A 65 7.12 23.52 23.39
CA ARG A 65 6.12 23.19 22.35
C ARG A 65 6.48 23.73 20.97
N VAL A 66 7.01 24.95 20.87
CA VAL A 66 7.40 25.55 19.57
C VAL A 66 8.83 25.19 19.14
N LYS A 67 9.63 24.58 20.03
CA LYS A 67 11.01 24.15 19.77
C LYS A 67 11.23 23.40 18.45
N PRO A 68 10.34 22.50 17.97
CA PRO A 68 10.55 21.79 16.70
C PRO A 68 10.38 22.67 15.45
N TRP A 69 9.90 23.92 15.59
CA TRP A 69 9.47 24.77 14.48
C TRP A 69 10.41 25.95 14.19
N PHE A 70 11.48 26.09 14.96
CA PHE A 70 12.46 27.17 14.85
C PHE A 70 13.89 26.63 15.02
N PRO A 71 14.90 27.19 14.35
CA PRO A 71 16.30 26.88 14.64
C PRO A 71 16.66 27.22 16.10
N ASP A 72 17.51 26.42 16.74
CA ASP A 72 17.97 26.66 18.13
C ASP A 72 18.59 28.06 18.30
N ARG A 73 19.20 28.62 17.26
CA ARG A 73 19.76 29.99 17.26
C ARG A 73 18.69 31.04 17.54
N ASP A 74 17.53 30.92 16.90
CA ASP A 74 16.45 31.91 16.96
C ASP A 74 15.63 31.72 18.24
N LEU A 75 15.40 30.45 18.64
CA LEU A 75 14.85 30.11 19.95
C LEU A 75 15.68 30.71 21.09
N ASN A 76 17.01 30.60 21.06
CA ASN A 76 17.86 31.17 22.10
C ASN A 76 17.85 32.70 22.09
N GLY A 77 17.76 33.34 20.91
CA GLY A 77 17.57 34.79 20.79
C GLY A 77 16.28 35.31 21.42
N VAL A 78 15.20 34.52 21.40
CA VAL A 78 13.86 34.89 21.90
C VAL A 78 13.63 34.45 23.36
N ARG A 79 14.14 33.28 23.74
CA ARG A 79 13.97 32.68 25.07
C ARG A 79 14.54 33.57 26.18
N GLY A 80 15.64 34.28 25.91
CA GLY A 80 16.23 35.27 26.81
C GLY A 80 15.29 36.44 27.11
N PRO A 81 14.92 37.28 26.11
CA PRO A 81 13.99 38.39 26.27
C PRO A 81 12.63 38.01 26.88
N VAL A 82 12.04 36.88 26.48
CA VAL A 82 10.72 36.46 27.01
C VAL A 82 10.82 35.94 28.44
N ARG A 83 11.87 35.19 28.83
CA ARG A 83 12.14 34.92 30.26
C ARG A 83 12.48 36.19 31.03
N GLY A 84 13.11 37.17 30.39
CA GLY A 84 13.30 38.51 30.94
C GLY A 84 11.96 39.15 31.32
N PHE A 85 11.06 39.29 30.35
CA PHE A 85 9.71 39.84 30.53
C PHE A 85 8.91 39.08 31.60
N LEU A 86 8.84 37.75 31.50
CA LEU A 86 8.04 36.91 32.40
C LEU A 86 8.64 36.77 33.81
N GLY A 87 9.96 36.80 33.94
CA GLY A 87 10.67 36.70 35.22
C GLY A 87 10.75 38.02 35.98
N HIS A 88 10.78 39.16 35.28
CA HIS A 88 10.87 40.48 35.92
C HIS A 88 9.52 41.12 36.18
N THR A 89 8.46 40.85 35.42
CA THR A 89 7.18 41.58 35.61
C THR A 89 6.41 41.03 36.84
N PRO A 90 6.19 41.83 37.91
CA PRO A 90 5.48 41.38 39.12
C PRO A 90 3.95 41.41 38.94
N THR A 91 3.47 40.66 37.96
CA THR A 91 2.09 40.69 37.40
C THR A 91 0.97 40.24 38.34
N GLY A 92 1.25 39.88 39.60
CA GLY A 92 0.31 39.16 40.47
C GLY A 92 0.05 37.70 40.05
N LEU A 93 0.24 37.33 38.77
CA LEU A 93 0.03 35.98 38.22
C LEU A 93 0.81 34.90 38.99
N ASN A 94 2.01 35.22 39.50
CA ASN A 94 2.83 34.28 40.28
C ASN A 94 2.22 33.94 41.66
N ALA A 95 1.18 34.65 42.11
CA ALA A 95 0.36 34.26 43.27
C ALA A 95 -0.75 33.24 42.92
N ALA A 96 -1.02 32.99 41.63
CA ALA A 96 -1.92 31.93 41.19
C ALA A 96 -1.17 30.59 41.04
N PRO A 97 -1.69 29.48 41.61
CA PRO A 97 -1.14 28.14 41.42
C PRO A 97 -1.02 27.79 39.93
N ALA A 98 0.00 27.02 39.55
CA ALA A 98 0.27 26.68 38.14
C ALA A 98 -0.93 26.05 37.42
N GLY A 99 -1.65 25.12 38.08
CA GLY A 99 -2.88 24.52 37.53
C GLY A 99 -4.00 25.54 37.26
N VAL A 100 -4.13 26.58 38.09
CA VAL A 100 -5.10 27.68 37.89
C VAL A 100 -4.69 28.54 36.69
N ARG A 101 -3.38 28.80 36.49
CA ARG A 101 -2.88 29.51 35.30
C ARG A 101 -3.07 28.72 34.01
N LEU A 102 -2.85 27.40 34.03
CA LEU A 102 -3.11 26.52 32.90
C LEU A 102 -4.60 26.45 32.55
N GLN A 103 -5.48 26.34 33.55
CA GLN A 103 -6.94 26.39 33.35
C GLN A 103 -7.39 27.76 32.82
N ALA A 104 -6.90 28.85 33.40
CA ALA A 104 -7.12 30.21 32.88
C ALA A 104 -6.64 30.37 31.43
N CYS A 105 -5.54 29.73 31.03
CA CYS A 105 -5.06 29.76 29.64
C CYS A 105 -5.98 28.98 28.68
N ALA A 106 -6.50 27.83 29.09
CA ALA A 106 -7.47 27.07 28.33
C ALA A 106 -8.81 27.83 28.18
N GLU A 107 -9.28 28.44 29.28
CA GLU A 107 -10.45 29.32 29.31
C GLU A 107 -10.26 30.55 28.40
N LEU A 108 -9.10 31.21 28.46
CA LEU A 108 -8.74 32.35 27.59
C LEU A 108 -8.75 31.93 26.12
N THR A 109 -8.17 30.78 25.80
CA THR A 109 -8.14 30.23 24.44
C THR A 109 -9.55 29.92 23.93
N ARG A 110 -10.41 29.33 24.78
CA ARG A 110 -11.81 29.04 24.47
C ARG A 110 -12.60 30.33 24.17
N LEU A 111 -12.51 31.32 25.05
CA LEU A 111 -13.23 32.59 24.92
C LEU A 111 -12.71 33.45 23.76
N ARG A 112 -11.40 33.40 23.47
CA ARG A 112 -10.79 34.05 22.30
C ARG A 112 -11.28 33.42 20.99
N ARG A 113 -11.34 32.08 20.92
CA ARG A 113 -11.92 31.35 19.77
C ARG A 113 -13.40 31.64 19.59
N ALA A 114 -14.14 31.86 20.68
CA ALA A 114 -15.55 32.31 20.64
C ALA A 114 -15.72 33.81 20.32
N GLY A 115 -14.65 34.60 20.19
CA GLY A 115 -14.71 36.04 19.90
C GLY A 115 -15.18 36.94 21.05
N ARG A 116 -15.23 36.44 22.29
CA ARG A 116 -15.93 37.06 23.43
C ARG A 116 -15.08 37.97 24.33
N LEU A 117 -13.86 38.32 23.92
CA LEU A 117 -12.87 39.04 24.74
C LEU A 117 -12.62 40.50 24.30
N THR A 118 -13.55 41.13 23.60
CA THR A 118 -13.39 42.52 23.10
C THR A 118 -13.73 43.62 24.12
N LEU A 119 -14.05 43.24 25.37
CA LEU A 119 -14.71 44.08 26.38
C LEU A 119 -13.81 45.13 27.08
N LEU A 120 -12.49 45.13 26.86
CA LEU A 120 -11.62 46.22 27.34
C LEU A 120 -12.00 47.58 26.76
N VAL A 121 -12.59 47.59 25.56
CA VAL A 121 -12.95 48.79 24.81
C VAL A 121 -14.45 48.77 24.54
N ASP A 122 -15.26 48.88 25.61
CA ASP A 122 -16.72 48.97 25.49
C ASP A 122 -17.10 50.20 24.66
N ARG A 123 -17.64 49.95 23.46
CA ARG A 123 -18.05 50.99 22.52
C ARG A 123 -19.05 51.97 23.12
N ASN A 124 -19.93 51.55 24.02
CA ASN A 124 -20.99 52.41 24.54
C ASN A 124 -20.48 53.37 25.62
N VAL A 125 -19.52 52.94 26.44
CA VAL A 125 -18.84 53.82 27.41
C VAL A 125 -17.84 54.73 26.70
N ILE A 126 -16.94 54.15 25.90
CA ILE A 126 -15.81 54.87 25.31
C ILE A 126 -16.23 55.84 24.21
N VAL A 127 -17.20 55.51 23.35
CA VAL A 127 -17.62 56.45 22.28
C VAL A 127 -18.37 57.66 22.84
N VAL A 128 -18.91 57.59 24.06
CA VAL A 128 -19.60 58.72 24.72
C VAL A 128 -18.63 59.56 25.56
N ASP A 129 -17.79 58.94 26.40
CA ASP A 129 -16.82 59.69 27.22
C ASP A 129 -15.64 60.24 26.41
N LEU A 130 -15.02 59.46 25.50
CA LEU A 130 -13.92 59.97 24.68
C LEU A 130 -14.36 60.93 23.56
N TRP A 131 -15.67 61.11 23.33
CA TRP A 131 -16.18 62.26 22.57
C TRP A 131 -16.07 63.59 23.33
N ARG A 132 -15.96 63.53 24.66
CA ARG A 132 -15.74 64.68 25.55
C ARG A 132 -14.29 64.79 26.01
N CYS A 133 -13.55 63.68 26.05
CA CYS A 133 -12.16 63.67 26.48
C CYS A 133 -11.18 64.09 25.37
N GLY A 134 -10.89 65.38 25.32
CA GLY A 134 -9.50 65.85 25.15
C GLY A 134 -8.66 65.65 26.43
N ASP A 135 -9.01 64.67 27.25
CA ASP A 135 -8.61 64.48 28.65
C ASP A 135 -8.38 62.99 28.96
N PRO A 136 -7.13 62.49 28.87
CA PRO A 136 -6.80 61.11 29.16
C PRO A 136 -6.46 60.86 30.63
N THR A 137 -6.76 61.79 31.56
CA THR A 137 -6.80 61.45 33.00
C THR A 137 -7.69 60.24 33.27
N ARG A 138 -8.71 60.04 32.42
CA ARG A 138 -9.69 58.94 32.47
C ARG A 138 -9.24 57.64 31.80
N LEU A 139 -8.17 57.61 30.98
CA LEU A 139 -7.76 56.39 30.28
C LEU A 139 -7.30 55.29 31.24
N LEU A 140 -6.59 55.66 32.31
CA LEU A 140 -6.13 54.72 33.32
C LEU A 140 -7.32 54.14 34.14
N PRO A 141 -8.16 54.95 34.81
CA PRO A 141 -9.34 54.43 35.51
C PRO A 141 -10.29 53.64 34.60
N GLY A 142 -10.47 54.07 33.36
CA GLY A 142 -11.30 53.36 32.37
C GLY A 142 -10.75 51.99 32.01
N ALA A 143 -9.42 51.82 31.92
CA ALA A 143 -8.79 50.53 31.67
C ALA A 143 -8.88 49.59 32.88
N GLU A 144 -8.69 50.10 34.10
CA GLU A 144 -8.86 49.33 35.35
C GLU A 144 -10.31 48.86 35.53
N GLU A 145 -11.28 49.77 35.37
CA GLU A 145 -12.71 49.50 35.46
C GLU A 145 -13.19 48.57 34.33
N ALA A 146 -12.61 48.66 33.13
CA ALA A 146 -12.87 47.71 32.05
C ALA A 146 -12.34 46.31 32.37
N VAL A 147 -11.12 46.16 32.93
CA VAL A 147 -10.62 44.85 33.40
C VAL A 147 -11.53 44.25 34.47
N ALA A 148 -12.01 45.06 35.41
CA ALA A 148 -12.97 44.61 36.43
C ALA A 148 -14.28 44.11 35.79
N ARG A 149 -14.91 44.91 34.93
CA ARG A 149 -16.13 44.51 34.19
C ARG A 149 -15.94 43.25 33.35
N VAL A 150 -14.80 43.10 32.68
CA VAL A 150 -14.48 41.88 31.93
C VAL A 150 -14.43 40.67 32.88
N ALA A 151 -13.73 40.80 34.00
CA ALA A 151 -13.61 39.71 34.96
C ALA A 151 -14.96 39.30 35.57
N ASP A 152 -15.80 40.27 35.94
CA ASP A 152 -17.14 40.00 36.48
C ASP A 152 -18.04 39.32 35.43
N ALA A 153 -17.98 39.76 34.17
CA ALA A 153 -18.67 39.12 33.05
C ALA A 153 -18.13 37.71 32.69
N LEU A 154 -16.93 37.37 33.13
CA LEU A 154 -16.32 36.05 32.96
C LEU A 154 -16.44 35.16 34.21
N ALA A 155 -16.78 35.70 35.38
CA ALA A 155 -16.74 35.00 36.66
C ALA A 155 -17.60 33.71 36.71
N THR A 156 -18.69 33.65 35.95
CA THR A 156 -19.58 32.48 35.87
C THR A 156 -19.19 31.44 34.83
N GLU A 157 -18.34 31.78 33.85
CA GLU A 157 -18.04 30.93 32.69
C GLU A 157 -16.55 30.58 32.53
N ALA A 158 -15.68 31.42 33.06
CA ALA A 158 -14.22 31.26 33.10
C ALA A 158 -13.69 31.77 34.44
N PRO A 159 -14.04 31.10 35.56
CA PRO A 159 -13.74 31.58 36.91
C PRO A 159 -12.24 31.64 37.20
N ASN A 160 -11.43 30.76 36.60
CA ASN A 160 -9.99 30.81 36.77
C ASN A 160 -9.41 32.02 36.02
N LEU A 161 -9.83 32.25 34.79
CA LEU A 161 -9.40 33.43 34.02
C LEU A 161 -9.85 34.74 34.69
N ALA A 162 -11.11 34.84 35.10
CA ALA A 162 -11.66 36.01 35.78
C ALA A 162 -10.83 36.35 37.03
N ARG A 163 -10.60 35.36 37.89
CA ARG A 163 -9.74 35.49 39.08
C ARG A 163 -8.32 35.90 38.73
N VAL A 164 -7.77 35.40 37.63
CA VAL A 164 -6.37 35.62 37.22
C VAL A 164 -6.15 36.97 36.54
N ILE A 165 -7.12 37.52 35.79
CA ILE A 165 -7.02 38.87 35.21
C ILE A 165 -7.27 39.99 36.22
N GLN A 166 -7.91 39.69 37.36
CA GLN A 166 -8.01 40.61 38.51
C GLN A 166 -6.71 40.67 39.35
N LEU A 167 -5.70 39.83 39.09
CA LEU A 167 -4.46 39.84 39.86
C LEU A 167 -3.63 41.08 39.52
N ALA A 168 -3.28 41.82 40.58
CA ALA A 168 -2.45 43.01 40.54
C ALA A 168 -1.51 43.04 41.76
N PRO A 169 -0.30 43.61 41.65
CA PRO A 169 0.57 43.88 42.79
C PRO A 169 0.00 45.03 43.65
N ALA A 170 0.34 45.06 44.94
CA ALA A 170 -0.30 45.93 45.95
C ALA A 170 -0.21 47.46 45.73
N ASN A 171 0.52 47.93 44.72
CA ASN A 171 0.60 49.35 44.30
C ASN A 171 0.70 49.49 42.76
N GLY A 172 0.17 48.55 41.98
CA GLY A 172 0.29 48.55 40.52
C GLY A 172 -0.91 47.92 39.82
N LEU A 173 -0.88 47.94 38.49
CA LEU A 173 -2.02 47.58 37.64
C LEU A 173 -2.11 46.08 37.38
N PRO A 174 -3.31 45.54 37.07
CA PRO A 174 -3.44 44.23 36.44
C PRO A 174 -2.67 44.21 35.11
N LEU A 175 -2.01 43.09 34.77
CA LEU A 175 -1.20 42.95 33.55
C LEU A 175 -1.95 43.40 32.29
N LEU A 176 -3.24 43.07 32.21
CA LEU A 176 -4.07 43.37 31.05
C LEU A 176 -4.30 44.89 30.85
N ALA A 177 -4.47 45.65 31.94
CA ALA A 177 -4.57 47.12 31.88
C ALA A 177 -3.22 47.77 31.58
N ALA A 178 -2.13 47.28 32.19
CA ALA A 178 -0.77 47.78 31.93
C ALA A 178 -0.38 47.59 30.45
N ALA A 179 -0.63 46.40 29.90
CA ALA A 179 -0.34 46.11 28.50
C ALA A 179 -1.21 46.94 27.54
N PHE A 180 -2.49 47.16 27.85
CA PHE A 180 -3.38 48.00 27.05
C PHE A 180 -2.86 49.45 26.95
N LEU A 181 -2.54 50.07 28.10
CA LEU A 181 -2.03 51.44 28.14
C LEU A 181 -0.68 51.56 27.42
N TYR A 182 0.19 50.55 27.56
CA TYR A 182 1.46 50.49 26.84
C TYR A 182 1.27 50.45 25.32
N PHE A 183 0.50 49.49 24.80
CA PHE A 183 0.30 49.36 23.34
C PHE A 183 -0.46 50.56 22.76
N PHE A 184 -1.39 51.14 23.52
CA PHE A 184 -2.07 52.37 23.13
C PHE A 184 -1.09 53.54 22.98
N ARG A 185 -0.16 53.72 23.94
CA ARG A 185 0.92 54.72 23.84
C ARG A 185 1.76 54.51 22.58
N ARG A 186 2.20 53.27 22.29
CA ARG A 186 3.02 52.97 21.09
C ARG A 186 2.26 53.27 19.79
N GLU A 187 0.97 52.92 19.69
CA GLU A 187 0.12 53.28 18.53
C GLU A 187 -0.08 54.80 18.36
N VAL A 188 -0.01 55.60 19.43
CA VAL A 188 0.00 57.08 19.34
C VAL A 188 1.37 57.59 18.89
N GLU A 189 2.46 57.11 19.50
CA GLU A 189 3.83 57.57 19.20
C GLU A 189 4.25 57.31 17.75
N VAL A 190 3.81 56.20 17.14
CA VAL A 190 4.08 55.90 15.72
C VAL A 190 3.09 56.55 14.74
N ASN A 191 2.10 57.31 15.22
CA ASN A 191 1.06 57.92 14.39
C ASN A 191 1.06 59.46 14.50
N PRO A 192 1.70 60.17 13.56
CA PRO A 192 1.83 61.63 13.61
C PRO A 192 0.51 62.43 13.58
N ASP A 193 -0.60 61.85 13.12
CA ASP A 193 -1.92 62.49 13.20
C ASP A 193 -2.54 62.32 14.60
N LEU A 194 -2.39 61.11 15.18
CA LEU A 194 -2.89 60.81 16.52
C LEU A 194 -2.11 61.54 17.62
N ALA A 195 -0.78 61.61 17.48
CA ALA A 195 0.11 62.39 18.35
C ALA A 195 -0.12 63.91 18.29
N ARG A 196 -0.71 64.43 17.20
CA ARG A 196 -1.15 65.84 17.10
C ARG A 196 -2.54 66.09 17.70
N GLY A 197 -3.39 65.07 17.79
CA GLY A 197 -4.73 65.15 18.36
C GLY A 197 -4.77 65.02 19.89
N LEU A 198 -3.74 64.44 20.50
CA LEU A 198 -3.59 64.27 21.95
C LEU A 198 -2.55 65.28 22.48
N SER A 199 -2.84 65.98 23.59
CA SER A 199 -1.96 67.06 24.05
C SER A 199 -0.61 66.56 24.60
N PHE A 200 0.37 67.45 24.72
CA PHE A 200 1.67 67.06 25.28
C PHE A 200 1.55 66.58 26.74
N ASP A 201 0.74 67.27 27.56
CA ASP A 201 0.44 66.83 28.92
C ASP A 201 -0.42 65.56 28.96
N SER A 202 -1.28 65.33 27.96
CA SER A 202 -2.00 64.06 27.79
C SER A 202 -1.03 62.89 27.68
N MET A 203 -0.04 63.00 26.78
CA MET A 203 0.98 61.96 26.59
C MET A 203 1.88 61.82 27.83
N ARG A 204 2.18 62.92 28.53
CA ARG A 204 2.91 62.86 29.82
C ARG A 204 2.10 62.18 30.93
N MET A 205 0.77 62.31 30.96
CA MET A 205 -0.07 61.60 31.94
C MET A 205 -0.22 60.11 31.63
N VAL A 206 -0.41 59.73 30.36
CA VAL A 206 -0.33 58.31 29.94
C VAL A 206 1.04 57.74 30.26
N THR A 207 2.10 58.52 30.03
CA THR A 207 3.49 58.16 30.39
C THR A 207 3.65 57.98 31.90
N ALA A 208 3.25 58.92 32.77
CA ALA A 208 3.36 58.81 34.23
C ALA A 208 2.39 57.79 34.88
N ALA A 209 1.34 57.38 34.18
CA ALA A 209 0.54 56.20 34.52
C ALA A 209 1.28 54.91 34.17
N SER A 210 1.86 54.86 32.96
CA SER A 210 2.62 53.71 32.46
C SER A 210 3.90 53.50 33.27
N GLU A 211 4.68 54.54 33.54
CA GLU A 211 5.93 54.56 34.34
C GLU A 211 5.75 53.92 35.73
N ARG A 212 4.59 54.07 36.38
CA ARG A 212 4.33 53.40 37.66
C ARG A 212 4.12 51.87 37.55
N GLY A 213 3.81 51.37 36.36
CA GLY A 213 3.93 49.94 36.00
C GLY A 213 5.25 49.57 35.28
N ILE A 214 5.94 50.57 34.70
CA ILE A 214 7.12 50.42 33.82
C ILE A 214 8.44 50.67 34.56
N LEU A 215 8.44 51.11 35.82
CA LEU A 215 9.62 51.06 36.72
C LEU A 215 10.18 49.63 36.93
N PHE A 216 9.50 48.59 36.42
CA PHE A 216 10.00 47.21 36.31
C PHE A 216 10.34 46.78 34.86
N LEU A 217 10.05 47.63 33.87
CA LEU A 217 10.34 47.49 32.44
C LEU A 217 11.36 48.53 31.93
N GLU A 218 12.14 49.15 32.83
CA GLU A 218 13.40 49.85 32.50
C GLU A 218 14.61 48.88 32.46
N GLY A 219 14.39 47.58 32.72
CA GLY A 219 15.39 46.51 32.67
C GLY A 219 15.56 45.68 31.37
N PRO A 220 14.64 45.64 30.38
CA PRO A 220 14.91 44.97 29.11
C PRO A 220 15.73 45.87 28.17
N PRO A 221 16.61 45.31 27.32
CA PRO A 221 17.34 46.10 26.33
C PRO A 221 16.38 46.71 25.28
N PRO A 222 16.80 47.79 24.59
CA PRO A 222 16.01 48.36 23.50
C PRO A 222 15.61 47.32 22.46
N GLY A 223 14.34 47.37 22.04
CA GLY A 223 13.83 46.57 20.92
C GLY A 223 13.09 45.28 21.26
N VAL A 224 12.87 44.92 22.53
CA VAL A 224 12.13 43.67 22.90
C VAL A 224 10.73 43.58 22.27
N LEU A 225 10.07 44.70 21.98
CA LEU A 225 8.77 44.72 21.30
C LEU A 225 8.89 44.73 19.77
N ASP A 226 9.95 45.30 19.22
CA ASP A 226 10.29 45.11 17.81
C ASP A 226 10.65 43.63 17.54
N HIS A 227 11.22 42.92 18.53
CA HIS A 227 11.37 41.46 18.50
C HIS A 227 10.03 40.70 18.58
N PHE A 228 9.00 41.25 19.24
CA PHE A 228 7.65 40.66 19.20
C PHE A 228 6.99 40.84 17.83
N ASP A 229 7.15 42.01 17.21
CA ASP A 229 6.65 42.23 15.84
C ASP A 229 7.41 41.36 14.83
N MET A 230 8.73 41.24 14.96
CA MET A 230 9.57 40.26 14.24
C MET A 230 9.23 38.78 14.51
N LEU A 231 8.46 38.47 15.56
CA LEU A 231 7.93 37.12 15.81
C LEU A 231 6.56 36.91 15.17
N PHE A 232 5.73 37.96 15.12
CA PHE A 232 4.38 37.88 14.56
C PHE A 232 4.35 37.96 13.05
N ASP A 233 5.15 38.84 12.42
CA ASP A 233 5.09 39.03 10.98
C ASP A 233 5.53 37.76 10.22
N PRO A 234 6.68 37.11 10.51
CA PRO A 234 7.05 35.85 9.84
C PRO A 234 6.06 34.70 10.08
N PHE A 235 5.43 34.66 11.26
CA PHE A 235 4.41 33.67 11.59
C PHE A 235 3.10 33.91 10.81
N ALA A 236 2.65 35.17 10.72
CA ALA A 236 1.47 35.56 9.96
C ALA A 236 1.66 35.34 8.46
N ASP A 237 2.84 35.67 7.94
CA ASP A 237 3.28 35.42 6.57
C ASP A 237 3.32 33.91 6.25
N TRP A 238 3.92 33.11 7.14
CA TRP A 238 3.98 31.65 7.00
C TRP A 238 2.60 31.02 7.06
N PHE A 239 1.75 31.45 7.98
CA PHE A 239 0.36 30.99 8.09
C PHE A 239 -0.46 31.38 6.85
N GLY A 240 -0.26 32.59 6.33
CA GLY A 240 -0.84 33.06 5.07
C GLY A 240 -0.42 32.20 3.88
N ARG A 241 0.89 31.87 3.76
CA ARG A 241 1.40 30.93 2.75
C ARG A 241 0.81 29.54 2.91
N ALA A 242 0.75 28.98 4.12
CA ALA A 242 0.20 27.65 4.37
C ALA A 242 -1.31 27.55 4.05
N VAL A 243 -2.10 28.57 4.41
CA VAL A 243 -3.52 28.65 4.04
C VAL A 243 -3.72 28.83 2.53
N HIS A 244 -2.84 29.60 1.86
CA HIS A 244 -2.86 29.75 0.40
C HIS A 244 -2.54 28.43 -0.31
N GLU A 245 -1.45 27.76 0.08
CA GLU A 245 -1.08 26.45 -0.48
C GLU A 245 -2.15 25.39 -0.26
N LEU A 246 -2.78 25.34 0.92
CA LEU A 246 -3.91 24.43 1.16
C LEU A 246 -5.12 24.74 0.27
N ALA A 247 -5.43 26.02 0.04
CA ALA A 247 -6.51 26.42 -0.87
C ALA A 247 -6.20 26.06 -2.34
N THR A 248 -4.96 26.27 -2.78
CA THR A 248 -4.44 25.89 -4.10
C THR A 248 -4.47 24.37 -4.28
N PHE A 249 -3.93 23.60 -3.33
CA PHE A 249 -4.02 22.14 -3.29
C PHE A 249 -5.47 21.63 -3.39
N ARG A 250 -6.38 22.17 -2.57
CA ARG A 250 -7.81 21.82 -2.57
C ARG A 250 -8.48 22.15 -3.91
N LYS A 251 -8.01 23.16 -4.65
CA LYS A 251 -8.47 23.48 -6.00
C LYS A 251 -7.90 22.47 -7.01
N GLU A 252 -6.58 22.33 -7.07
CA GLU A 252 -5.87 21.47 -8.02
C GLU A 252 -6.33 20.00 -7.96
N LEU A 253 -6.59 19.47 -6.76
CA LEU A 253 -7.10 18.10 -6.57
C LEU A 253 -8.55 17.93 -7.07
N ARG A 254 -9.39 18.97 -6.97
CA ARG A 254 -10.76 18.97 -7.54
C ARG A 254 -10.75 19.15 -9.05
N ASP A 255 -9.99 20.12 -9.54
CA ASP A 255 -9.84 20.39 -10.98
C ASP A 255 -9.30 19.15 -11.70
N TRP A 256 -8.32 18.44 -11.08
CA TRP A 256 -7.86 17.12 -11.52
C TRP A 256 -9.00 16.10 -11.55
N ARG A 257 -9.73 15.92 -10.45
CA ARG A 257 -10.79 14.90 -10.33
C ARG A 257 -11.90 15.09 -11.37
N GLU A 258 -12.33 16.32 -11.62
CA GLU A 258 -13.41 16.58 -12.59
C GLU A 258 -12.91 16.45 -14.04
N THR A 259 -11.68 16.86 -14.34
CA THR A 259 -11.06 16.66 -15.67
C THR A 259 -11.03 15.17 -16.04
N HIS A 260 -10.59 14.30 -15.13
CA HIS A 260 -10.52 12.86 -15.39
C HIS A 260 -11.90 12.21 -15.41
N ARG A 261 -12.85 12.68 -14.62
CA ARG A 261 -14.25 12.23 -14.68
C ARG A 261 -14.89 12.51 -16.05
N VAL A 262 -14.61 13.66 -16.65
CA VAL A 262 -15.10 14.02 -17.99
C VAL A 262 -14.41 13.16 -19.08
N LEU A 263 -13.08 12.99 -19.00
CA LEU A 263 -12.34 12.10 -19.92
C LEU A 263 -12.89 10.67 -19.92
N VAL A 264 -13.17 10.12 -18.75
CA VAL A 264 -13.74 8.78 -18.56
C VAL A 264 -15.14 8.66 -19.17
N ALA A 265 -16.04 9.60 -18.85
CA ALA A 265 -17.39 9.62 -19.40
C ALA A 265 -17.42 9.85 -20.93
N ALA A 266 -16.35 10.40 -21.51
CA ALA A 266 -16.23 10.64 -22.95
C ALA A 266 -15.55 9.50 -23.73
N THR A 267 -14.98 8.49 -23.06
CA THR A 267 -14.15 7.44 -23.71
C THR A 267 -14.57 6.01 -23.39
N ASP A 268 -15.50 5.79 -22.46
CA ASP A 268 -15.83 4.48 -21.86
C ASP A 268 -14.61 3.73 -21.25
N ALA A 269 -13.47 4.43 -21.12
CA ALA A 269 -12.30 3.93 -20.42
C ALA A 269 -12.50 4.03 -18.90
N PRO A 270 -12.11 3.02 -18.10
CA PRO A 270 -12.15 3.15 -16.65
C PRO A 270 -11.25 4.30 -16.16
N LEU A 271 -11.60 4.86 -14.99
CA LEU A 271 -10.93 6.01 -14.35
C LEU A 271 -9.47 5.77 -13.92
N GLU A 272 -8.93 4.64 -14.33
CA GLU A 272 -7.62 4.09 -14.02
C GLU A 272 -6.65 4.18 -15.21
N ILE A 273 -7.08 4.66 -16.41
CA ILE A 273 -6.18 4.93 -17.55
C ILE A 273 -5.53 6.32 -17.41
N LEU A 274 -4.58 6.38 -16.49
CA LEU A 274 -3.75 7.56 -16.20
C LEU A 274 -2.28 7.33 -16.62
N ALA A 275 -1.57 8.37 -17.04
CA ALA A 275 -0.16 8.30 -17.41
C ALA A 275 0.75 8.13 -16.18
N PHE A 276 2.03 7.77 -16.40
CA PHE A 276 3.05 7.74 -15.34
C PHE A 276 3.09 9.07 -14.56
N ASN A 277 3.03 10.18 -15.30
CA ASN A 277 3.04 11.55 -14.80
C ASN A 277 1.92 11.85 -13.78
N GLU A 278 0.77 11.17 -13.86
CA GLU A 278 -0.36 11.38 -12.94
C GLU A 278 -0.21 10.62 -11.63
N ARG A 279 0.56 9.52 -11.60
CA ARG A 279 1.00 8.89 -10.35
C ARG A 279 1.98 9.79 -9.62
N GLU A 280 3.01 10.29 -10.32
CA GLU A 280 3.96 11.25 -9.76
C GLU A 280 3.28 12.54 -9.27
N ARG A 281 2.28 13.04 -10.01
CA ARG A 281 1.47 14.18 -9.57
C ARG A 281 0.71 13.87 -8.27
N MET A 282 0.17 12.66 -8.10
CA MET A 282 -0.54 12.26 -6.89
C MET A 282 0.40 12.02 -5.68
N LEU A 283 1.61 11.51 -5.93
CA LEU A 283 2.68 11.44 -4.92
C LEU A 283 3.15 12.85 -4.51
N THR A 284 3.28 13.77 -5.47
CA THR A 284 3.59 15.19 -5.23
C THR A 284 2.50 15.88 -4.40
N PHE A 285 1.23 15.61 -4.69
CA PHE A 285 0.11 16.05 -3.86
C PHE A 285 0.20 15.49 -2.43
N GLN A 286 0.56 14.21 -2.25
CA GLN A 286 0.78 13.63 -0.92
C GLN A 286 1.96 14.27 -0.18
N ALA A 287 3.06 14.58 -0.88
CA ALA A 287 4.21 15.26 -0.28
C ALA A 287 3.85 16.70 0.17
N ARG A 288 3.18 17.48 -0.68
CA ARG A 288 2.71 18.84 -0.35
C ARG A 288 1.75 18.83 0.84
N LEU A 289 0.79 17.91 0.91
CA LEU A 289 -0.14 17.84 2.04
C LEU A 289 0.55 17.48 3.37
N ARG A 290 1.63 16.68 3.34
CA ARG A 290 2.47 16.39 4.53
C ARG A 290 3.34 17.57 4.99
N GLN A 291 3.63 18.53 4.13
CA GLN A 291 4.41 19.73 4.47
C GLN A 291 3.54 20.84 5.07
N LEU A 292 2.20 20.72 5.01
CA LEU A 292 1.27 21.69 5.58
C LEU A 292 1.02 21.42 7.09
N PRO A 293 0.73 22.46 7.89
CA PRO A 293 0.46 22.31 9.32
C PRO A 293 -0.74 21.41 9.58
N GLY A 294 -0.61 20.41 10.46
CA GLY A 294 -1.67 19.46 10.76
C GLY A 294 -2.95 20.12 11.29
N GLU A 295 -2.83 21.26 11.97
CA GLU A 295 -3.94 22.06 12.49
C GLU A 295 -4.73 22.83 11.40
N LEU A 296 -4.22 22.86 10.16
CA LEU A 296 -4.91 23.42 9.00
C LEU A 296 -5.54 22.34 8.09
N VAL A 297 -4.99 21.12 8.10
CA VAL A 297 -5.43 20.03 7.22
C VAL A 297 -6.63 19.31 7.83
N GLU A 298 -7.75 19.27 7.11
CA GLU A 298 -8.96 18.60 7.56
C GLU A 298 -8.92 17.10 7.20
N TRP A 299 -9.63 16.26 7.97
CA TRP A 299 -9.74 14.82 7.68
C TRP A 299 -10.20 14.53 6.24
N SER A 300 -10.99 15.42 5.65
CA SER A 300 -11.49 15.35 4.28
C SER A 300 -10.42 15.66 3.23
N ASP A 301 -9.34 16.38 3.54
CA ASP A 301 -8.23 16.57 2.61
C ASP A 301 -7.45 15.26 2.45
N TRP A 302 -7.13 14.62 3.58
CA TRP A 302 -6.53 13.28 3.61
C TRP A 302 -7.42 12.22 2.95
N GLN A 303 -8.74 12.27 3.18
CA GLN A 303 -9.68 11.35 2.54
C GLN A 303 -9.75 11.58 1.02
N ASN A 304 -9.88 12.82 0.54
CA ASN A 304 -9.89 13.10 -0.90
C ASN A 304 -8.55 12.71 -1.56
N LEU A 305 -7.42 12.95 -0.90
CA LEU A 305 -6.12 12.48 -1.39
C LEU A 305 -6.08 10.94 -1.48
N GLY A 306 -6.56 10.24 -0.45
CA GLY A 306 -6.66 8.77 -0.42
C GLY A 306 -7.53 8.21 -1.54
N ASP A 307 -8.73 8.77 -1.74
CA ASP A 307 -9.66 8.39 -2.81
C ASP A 307 -9.03 8.52 -4.22
N ASN A 308 -8.21 9.55 -4.46
CA ASN A 308 -7.54 9.74 -5.75
C ASN A 308 -6.26 8.88 -5.88
N LEU A 309 -5.56 8.57 -4.78
CA LEU A 309 -4.45 7.60 -4.77
C LEU A 309 -4.95 6.17 -5.05
N ASP A 310 -6.10 5.78 -4.50
CA ASP A 310 -6.78 4.50 -4.77
C ASP A 310 -7.12 4.39 -6.26
N ALA A 311 -7.75 5.42 -6.85
CA ALA A 311 -8.04 5.50 -8.28
C ALA A 311 -6.78 5.46 -9.19
N CYS A 312 -5.63 5.95 -8.72
CA CYS A 312 -4.34 5.81 -9.42
C CYS A 312 -3.71 4.40 -9.27
N GLY A 313 -4.28 3.51 -8.45
CA GLY A 313 -3.73 2.20 -8.08
C GLY A 313 -2.56 2.27 -7.08
N LEU A 314 -2.40 3.40 -6.38
CA LEU A 314 -1.34 3.64 -5.38
C LEU A 314 -1.82 3.22 -3.98
N PHE A 315 -2.25 1.97 -3.85
CA PHE A 315 -2.99 1.46 -2.68
C PHE A 315 -2.23 1.58 -1.34
N LYS A 316 -0.90 1.52 -1.33
CA LYS A 316 -0.09 1.67 -0.11
C LYS A 316 -0.13 3.12 0.39
N GLU A 317 -0.02 4.06 -0.53
CA GLU A 317 -0.03 5.49 -0.31
C GLU A 317 -1.45 5.98 0.00
N ALA A 318 -2.47 5.37 -0.63
CA ALA A 318 -3.88 5.53 -0.28
C ALA A 318 -4.15 5.13 1.17
N ARG A 319 -3.69 3.94 1.63
CA ARG A 319 -3.79 3.54 3.04
C ARG A 319 -3.16 4.54 3.98
N ALA A 320 -1.99 5.08 3.64
CA ALA A 320 -1.33 6.08 4.46
C ALA A 320 -2.17 7.38 4.58
N ALA A 321 -2.79 7.83 3.48
CA ALA A 321 -3.70 8.98 3.48
C ALA A 321 -4.99 8.68 4.25
N HIS A 322 -5.66 7.55 4.01
CA HIS A 322 -6.83 7.12 4.77
C HIS A 322 -6.55 6.92 6.27
N THR A 323 -5.34 6.51 6.65
CA THR A 323 -4.92 6.41 8.07
C THR A 323 -4.76 7.78 8.71
N ALA A 324 -4.18 8.75 8.00
CA ALA A 324 -4.15 10.15 8.44
C ALA A 324 -5.57 10.74 8.56
N ALA A 325 -6.45 10.47 7.58
CA ALA A 325 -7.86 10.86 7.61
C ALA A 325 -8.61 10.27 8.82
N ALA A 326 -8.43 8.98 9.12
CA ALA A 326 -9.03 8.35 10.30
C ALA A 326 -8.50 8.96 11.61
N THR A 327 -7.19 9.22 11.70
CA THR A 327 -6.55 9.81 12.89
C THR A 327 -7.02 11.25 13.13
N GLN A 328 -7.16 12.04 12.06
CA GLN A 328 -7.70 13.39 12.13
C GLN A 328 -9.21 13.38 12.46
N ALA A 329 -10.00 12.50 11.84
CA ALA A 329 -11.41 12.34 12.15
C ALA A 329 -11.65 11.93 13.62
N HIS A 330 -10.82 11.06 14.18
CA HIS A 330 -10.83 10.72 15.60
C HIS A 330 -10.56 11.94 16.49
N THR A 331 -9.55 12.74 16.13
CA THR A 331 -9.16 13.99 16.84
C THR A 331 -10.27 15.05 16.76
N ASP A 332 -10.98 15.12 15.64
CA ASP A 332 -12.16 15.97 15.42
C ASP A 332 -13.47 15.40 16.03
N ALA A 333 -13.41 14.24 16.71
CA ALA A 333 -14.53 13.48 17.26
C ALA A 333 -15.60 13.04 16.23
N ASN A 334 -15.22 12.93 14.95
CA ASN A 334 -16.08 12.55 13.83
C ASN A 334 -16.07 11.03 13.59
N VAL A 335 -16.75 10.29 14.46
CA VAL A 335 -16.85 8.81 14.45
C VAL A 335 -17.28 8.24 13.08
N ALA A 336 -18.20 8.92 12.37
CA ALA A 336 -18.68 8.45 11.07
C ALA A 336 -17.60 8.54 9.97
N ALA A 337 -16.77 9.59 9.98
CA ALA A 337 -15.63 9.71 9.08
C ALA A 337 -14.49 8.77 9.47
N GLU A 338 -14.26 8.55 10.77
CA GLU A 338 -13.27 7.57 11.26
C GLU A 338 -13.62 6.16 10.75
N ALA A 339 -14.90 5.75 10.90
CA ALA A 339 -15.39 4.45 10.44
C ALA A 339 -15.28 4.25 8.92
N GLU A 340 -15.65 5.26 8.13
CA GLU A 340 -15.56 5.24 6.67
C GLU A 340 -14.11 5.13 6.19
N ASN A 341 -13.16 5.84 6.83
CA ASN A 341 -11.75 5.75 6.48
C ASN A 341 -11.14 4.39 6.84
N TYR A 342 -11.51 3.78 7.98
CA TYR A 342 -11.12 2.39 8.26
C TYR A 342 -11.71 1.40 7.25
N TYR A 343 -12.93 1.63 6.73
CA TYR A 343 -13.48 0.79 5.67
C TYR A 343 -12.75 0.97 4.33
N ARG A 344 -12.18 2.14 4.05
CA ARG A 344 -11.28 2.36 2.90
C ARG A 344 -9.96 1.61 3.09
N ILE A 345 -9.28 1.78 4.22
CA ILE A 345 -8.05 1.04 4.56
C ILE A 345 -8.23 -0.48 4.39
N TYR A 346 -9.41 -1.02 4.78
CA TYR A 346 -9.78 -2.42 4.53
C TYR A 346 -9.80 -2.79 3.04
N LYS A 347 -10.43 -1.98 2.16
CA LYS A 347 -10.44 -2.20 0.70
C LYS A 347 -9.03 -2.19 0.13
N ASP A 348 -8.29 -1.12 0.36
CA ASP A 348 -6.94 -0.92 -0.17
C ASP A 348 -6.00 -2.07 0.26
N ALA A 349 -6.12 -2.52 1.53
CA ALA A 349 -5.39 -3.65 2.07
C ALA A 349 -5.81 -4.96 1.39
N CYS A 350 -7.10 -5.14 1.14
CA CYS A 350 -7.63 -6.27 0.38
C CYS A 350 -7.08 -6.34 -1.06
N GLU A 351 -7.08 -5.22 -1.80
CA GLU A 351 -6.54 -5.20 -3.17
C GLU A 351 -5.01 -5.27 -3.22
N SER A 352 -4.33 -4.99 -2.10
CA SER A 352 -2.89 -5.18 -1.88
C SER A 352 -2.49 -6.56 -1.32
N GLY A 353 -3.45 -7.43 -0.98
CA GLY A 353 -3.17 -8.74 -0.36
C GLY A 353 -2.71 -8.69 1.11
N LYS A 354 -2.92 -7.58 1.82
CA LYS A 354 -2.49 -7.34 3.20
C LYS A 354 -3.54 -7.80 4.21
N TRP A 355 -3.73 -9.10 4.34
CA TRP A 355 -4.82 -9.69 5.14
C TRP A 355 -4.86 -9.30 6.63
N PRO A 356 -3.74 -9.12 7.37
CA PRO A 356 -3.77 -8.65 8.76
C PRO A 356 -4.24 -7.19 8.87
N GLU A 357 -3.70 -6.30 8.03
CA GLU A 357 -4.13 -4.89 7.91
C GLU A 357 -5.64 -4.81 7.60
N ALA A 358 -6.11 -5.65 6.66
CA ALA A 358 -7.51 -5.73 6.28
C ALA A 358 -8.43 -6.23 7.43
N LYS A 359 -8.01 -7.24 8.21
CA LYS A 359 -8.76 -7.70 9.40
C LYS A 359 -8.91 -6.55 10.40
N GLU A 360 -7.81 -5.89 10.75
CA GLU A 360 -7.82 -4.85 11.77
C GLU A 360 -8.68 -3.65 11.34
N ALA A 361 -8.49 -3.16 10.12
CA ALA A 361 -9.25 -2.04 9.58
C ALA A 361 -10.77 -2.34 9.52
N LEU A 362 -11.17 -3.52 9.04
CA LEU A 362 -12.58 -3.93 9.03
C LEU A 362 -13.16 -4.08 10.44
N THR A 363 -12.36 -4.56 11.40
CA THR A 363 -12.77 -4.68 12.81
C THR A 363 -13.00 -3.29 13.43
N ARG A 364 -12.09 -2.33 13.18
CA ARG A 364 -12.26 -0.93 13.63
C ARG A 364 -13.50 -0.28 12.99
N ALA A 365 -13.66 -0.38 11.67
CA ALA A 365 -14.81 0.16 10.95
C ALA A 365 -16.15 -0.41 11.48
N THR A 366 -16.23 -1.74 11.65
CA THR A 366 -17.44 -2.41 12.14
C THR A 366 -17.73 -2.12 13.62
N LYS A 367 -16.70 -1.83 14.44
CA LYS A 367 -16.89 -1.40 15.84
C LYS A 367 -17.45 0.02 15.94
N LEU A 368 -17.10 0.90 14.99
CA LEU A 368 -17.54 2.30 14.97
C LEU A 368 -18.93 2.48 14.32
N ASP A 369 -19.21 1.74 13.23
CA ASP A 369 -20.55 1.63 12.63
C ASP A 369 -20.85 0.16 12.23
N PRO A 370 -21.47 -0.62 13.13
CA PRO A 370 -21.85 -2.01 12.87
C PRO A 370 -23.07 -2.13 11.95
N VAL A 371 -23.80 -1.05 11.67
CA VAL A 371 -25.01 -1.08 10.82
C VAL A 371 -24.65 -0.99 9.34
N LYS A 372 -23.56 -0.28 9.01
CA LYS A 372 -23.07 -0.01 7.65
C LYS A 372 -21.91 -0.89 7.20
N PHE A 373 -20.98 -1.22 8.09
CA PHE A 373 -19.73 -1.89 7.67
C PHE A 373 -19.68 -3.39 7.91
N ARG A 374 -20.60 -3.99 8.69
CA ARG A 374 -20.60 -5.44 8.94
C ARG A 374 -20.57 -6.27 7.64
N PRO A 375 -19.66 -7.26 7.52
CA PRO A 375 -19.51 -8.09 6.32
C PRO A 375 -20.49 -9.27 6.23
N PHE A 376 -21.03 -9.70 7.37
CA PHE A 376 -21.93 -10.82 7.62
C PHE A 376 -22.61 -10.59 8.99
N ASP A 377 -23.35 -11.57 9.53
CA ASP A 377 -23.84 -11.47 10.91
C ASP A 377 -22.70 -11.62 11.94
N THR A 378 -22.26 -10.50 12.50
CA THR A 378 -21.19 -10.43 13.50
C THR A 378 -21.65 -10.72 14.94
N ALA A 379 -22.92 -11.04 15.17
CA ALA A 379 -23.39 -11.52 16.47
C ALA A 379 -23.06 -13.01 16.66
N ARG A 380 -23.40 -13.84 15.67
CA ARG A 380 -23.06 -15.26 15.62
C ARG A 380 -21.61 -15.52 15.19
N TYR A 381 -21.09 -14.75 14.24
CA TYR A 381 -19.79 -15.04 13.63
C TYR A 381 -18.69 -14.05 14.06
N GLN A 382 -17.75 -14.52 14.88
CA GLN A 382 -16.59 -13.72 15.29
C GLN A 382 -15.51 -13.73 14.19
N LEU A 383 -15.05 -12.55 13.73
CA LEU A 383 -14.01 -12.45 12.71
C LEU A 383 -12.61 -12.82 13.25
N ASP A 384 -12.04 -13.91 12.76
CA ASP A 384 -10.70 -14.36 13.13
C ASP A 384 -9.63 -14.02 12.07
N ALA A 385 -9.90 -14.16 10.78
CA ALA A 385 -8.96 -13.76 9.73
C ALA A 385 -9.64 -13.32 8.44
N VAL A 386 -8.99 -12.45 7.67
CA VAL A 386 -9.22 -12.37 6.22
C VAL A 386 -8.36 -13.47 5.59
N LEU A 387 -8.96 -14.34 4.77
CA LEU A 387 -8.24 -15.42 4.06
C LEU A 387 -7.83 -14.99 2.65
N GLY A 388 -8.62 -14.13 2.01
CA GLY A 388 -8.29 -13.56 0.71
C GLY A 388 -9.46 -12.88 0.02
N VAL A 389 -9.22 -12.47 -1.22
CA VAL A 389 -10.18 -11.80 -2.09
C VAL A 389 -10.25 -12.55 -3.42
N SER A 390 -11.47 -12.74 -3.90
CA SER A 390 -11.78 -13.30 -5.22
C SER A 390 -12.55 -12.29 -6.06
N ALA A 391 -12.81 -12.63 -7.32
CA ALA A 391 -13.80 -11.96 -8.19
C ALA A 391 -15.11 -11.67 -7.44
N PHE A 392 -15.61 -12.67 -6.71
CA PHE A 392 -16.97 -12.71 -6.15
C PHE A 392 -17.10 -12.03 -4.78
N GLY A 393 -15.99 -11.65 -4.15
CA GLY A 393 -15.97 -10.99 -2.84
C GLY A 393 -14.84 -11.47 -1.93
N THR A 394 -15.00 -11.23 -0.63
CA THR A 394 -13.96 -11.45 0.40
C THR A 394 -14.26 -12.71 1.21
N MET A 395 -13.21 -13.50 1.45
CA MET A 395 -13.25 -14.72 2.24
C MET A 395 -12.65 -14.47 3.62
N PHE A 396 -13.37 -14.90 4.66
CA PHE A 396 -13.02 -14.71 6.05
C PHE A 396 -12.99 -16.07 6.76
N ARG A 397 -12.04 -16.27 7.69
CA ARG A 397 -12.14 -17.30 8.72
C ARG A 397 -12.84 -16.68 9.92
N CYS A 398 -13.85 -17.37 10.41
CA CYS A 398 -14.65 -16.94 11.55
C CYS A 398 -14.77 -18.07 12.56
N LEU A 399 -15.16 -17.73 13.78
CA LEU A 399 -15.64 -18.67 14.78
C LEU A 399 -17.16 -18.52 14.86
N ASP A 400 -17.88 -19.64 14.78
CA ASP A 400 -19.34 -19.69 15.00
C ASP A 400 -19.58 -19.85 16.51
N THR A 401 -20.21 -18.85 17.14
CA THR A 401 -20.44 -18.85 18.60
C THR A 401 -21.66 -19.66 19.02
N GLU A 402 -22.49 -20.10 18.07
CA GLU A 402 -23.66 -20.96 18.31
C GLU A 402 -23.36 -22.46 18.06
N ASP A 403 -22.33 -22.77 17.27
CA ASP A 403 -21.91 -24.14 16.93
C ASP A 403 -20.63 -24.51 17.70
N LEU A 404 -20.76 -25.21 18.82
CA LEU A 404 -19.64 -25.56 19.72
C LEU A 404 -19.12 -26.98 19.47
N ASP A 405 -17.80 -27.16 19.57
CA ASP A 405 -17.14 -28.47 19.48
C ASP A 405 -17.39 -29.36 20.72
N ASP A 406 -16.93 -30.62 20.68
CA ASP A 406 -17.00 -31.59 21.79
C ASP A 406 -16.26 -31.15 23.08
N HIS A 407 -15.62 -29.98 23.06
CA HIS A 407 -14.89 -29.37 24.17
C HIS A 407 -15.48 -28.01 24.58
N GLY A 408 -16.57 -27.57 23.95
CA GLY A 408 -17.27 -26.31 24.24
C GLY A 408 -16.69 -25.06 23.56
N ASN A 409 -15.80 -25.20 22.58
CA ASN A 409 -15.19 -24.07 21.86
C ASN A 409 -16.00 -23.72 20.59
N PRO A 410 -16.12 -22.42 20.25
CA PRO A 410 -16.67 -21.96 18.97
C PRO A 410 -16.01 -22.61 17.73
N THR A 411 -16.83 -23.23 16.88
CA THR A 411 -16.35 -24.00 15.71
C THR A 411 -15.81 -23.07 14.62
N PRO A 412 -14.63 -23.36 14.02
CA PRO A 412 -14.10 -22.56 12.93
C PRO A 412 -14.88 -22.79 11.62
N VAL A 413 -15.30 -21.70 10.99
CA VAL A 413 -16.03 -21.67 9.71
C VAL A 413 -15.34 -20.72 8.72
N VAL A 414 -15.67 -20.85 7.43
CA VAL A 414 -15.29 -19.88 6.40
C VAL A 414 -16.54 -19.15 5.93
N ILE A 415 -16.48 -17.82 5.91
CA ILE A 415 -17.56 -16.97 5.41
C ILE A 415 -17.08 -16.24 4.15
N LYS A 416 -17.84 -16.39 3.06
CA LYS A 416 -17.62 -15.65 1.82
C LYS A 416 -18.70 -14.59 1.67
N SER A 417 -18.33 -13.33 1.91
CA SER A 417 -19.21 -12.17 1.69
C SER A 417 -19.20 -11.83 0.20
N LEU A 418 -20.38 -11.91 -0.44
CA LEU A 418 -20.56 -11.88 -1.88
C LEU A 418 -20.92 -10.48 -2.40
N ARG A 419 -20.41 -10.12 -3.58
CA ARG A 419 -20.76 -8.91 -4.32
C ARG A 419 -21.76 -9.25 -5.42
N HIS A 420 -23.00 -8.77 -5.32
CA HIS A 420 -24.05 -9.05 -6.31
C HIS A 420 -23.65 -8.68 -7.75
N GLN A 421 -23.06 -7.50 -7.93
CA GLN A 421 -22.59 -6.96 -9.22
C GLN A 421 -21.44 -7.75 -9.86
N SER A 422 -20.89 -8.76 -9.18
CA SER A 422 -19.73 -9.54 -9.64
C SER A 422 -20.10 -10.98 -10.04
N LEU A 423 -21.39 -11.30 -10.16
CA LEU A 423 -21.92 -12.63 -10.45
C LEU A 423 -22.54 -12.69 -11.86
N ASP A 424 -22.37 -13.81 -12.55
CA ASP A 424 -22.96 -14.11 -13.86
C ASP A 424 -24.47 -14.49 -13.81
N ARG A 425 -25.07 -14.49 -12.62
CA ARG A 425 -26.45 -14.97 -12.38
C ARG A 425 -27.07 -14.42 -11.10
N ASP A 426 -28.40 -14.52 -11.03
CA ASP A 426 -29.21 -14.19 -9.84
C ASP A 426 -28.71 -14.93 -8.57
N LEU A 427 -28.59 -14.18 -7.48
CA LEU A 427 -28.33 -14.68 -6.13
C LEU A 427 -29.30 -15.80 -5.71
N ARG A 428 -30.56 -15.80 -6.17
CA ARG A 428 -31.50 -16.90 -5.88
C ARG A 428 -30.98 -18.25 -6.39
N ALA A 429 -30.32 -18.28 -7.55
CA ALA A 429 -29.70 -19.49 -8.09
C ALA A 429 -28.44 -19.90 -7.30
N VAL A 430 -27.61 -18.93 -6.88
CA VAL A 430 -26.45 -19.18 -6.00
C VAL A 430 -26.89 -19.79 -4.67
N MET A 431 -27.97 -19.27 -4.07
CA MET A 431 -28.54 -19.79 -2.83
C MET A 431 -29.24 -21.15 -2.99
N ALA A 432 -29.75 -21.46 -4.18
CA ALA A 432 -30.33 -22.78 -4.51
C ALA A 432 -29.24 -23.87 -4.65
N ASP A 433 -28.11 -23.55 -5.28
CA ASP A 433 -26.97 -24.46 -5.35
C ASP A 433 -26.35 -24.66 -3.96
N ALA A 434 -26.22 -23.60 -3.16
CA ALA A 434 -25.73 -23.68 -1.78
C ALA A 434 -26.56 -24.63 -0.89
N ARG A 435 -27.90 -24.61 -1.03
CA ARG A 435 -28.80 -25.60 -0.40
C ARG A 435 -28.49 -27.02 -0.89
N THR A 436 -28.42 -27.19 -2.20
CA THR A 436 -28.20 -28.49 -2.85
C THR A 436 -26.85 -29.11 -2.45
N LEU A 437 -25.80 -28.30 -2.30
CA LEU A 437 -24.44 -28.72 -1.90
C LEU A 437 -24.36 -29.12 -0.43
N ARG A 438 -25.05 -28.41 0.47
CA ARG A 438 -25.20 -28.82 1.88
C ARG A 438 -25.79 -30.23 1.98
N ASP A 439 -26.87 -30.47 1.26
CA ASP A 439 -27.63 -31.71 1.33
C ASP A 439 -26.93 -32.86 0.55
N LEU A 440 -25.99 -32.53 -0.34
CA LEU A 440 -25.07 -33.48 -1.01
C LEU A 440 -23.93 -33.97 -0.10
N HIS A 441 -23.64 -33.28 1.01
CA HIS A 441 -22.49 -33.60 1.86
C HIS A 441 -22.68 -34.94 2.59
N ARG A 442 -21.68 -35.83 2.43
CA ARG A 442 -21.56 -37.15 3.09
C ARG A 442 -20.06 -37.46 3.21
N PRO A 443 -19.61 -38.32 4.12
CA PRO A 443 -18.23 -38.80 4.17
C PRO A 443 -17.74 -39.24 2.78
N GLY A 444 -16.52 -38.81 2.40
CA GLY A 444 -15.96 -39.06 1.07
C GLY A 444 -16.53 -38.19 -0.07
N SER A 445 -17.31 -37.14 0.19
CA SER A 445 -17.87 -36.26 -0.87
C SER A 445 -16.83 -35.51 -1.71
N ARG A 446 -15.63 -35.25 -1.17
CA ARG A 446 -14.57 -34.39 -1.75
C ARG A 446 -15.06 -32.99 -2.17
N ILE A 447 -16.13 -32.51 -1.52
CA ILE A 447 -16.77 -31.20 -1.72
C ILE A 447 -16.88 -30.53 -0.34
N ILE A 448 -16.50 -29.25 -0.27
CA ILE A 448 -16.63 -28.45 0.94
C ILE A 448 -18.10 -28.33 1.38
N ARG A 449 -18.37 -28.56 2.65
CA ARG A 449 -19.72 -28.47 3.21
C ARG A 449 -20.17 -27.02 3.30
N THR A 450 -21.21 -26.64 2.55
CA THR A 450 -22.03 -25.48 2.90
C THR A 450 -22.74 -25.75 4.23
N LEU A 451 -22.59 -24.85 5.19
CA LEU A 451 -23.28 -24.89 6.49
C LEU A 451 -24.54 -24.02 6.44
N GLY A 452 -24.42 -22.81 5.90
CA GLY A 452 -25.53 -21.85 5.81
C GLY A 452 -25.23 -20.69 4.85
N TRP A 453 -26.11 -19.69 4.89
CA TRP A 453 -26.05 -18.47 4.09
C TRP A 453 -26.92 -17.39 4.75
N GLY A 454 -26.66 -16.12 4.45
CA GLY A 454 -27.42 -15.02 5.03
C GLY A 454 -27.20 -13.69 4.33
N TYR A 455 -27.64 -12.61 4.97
CA TYR A 455 -27.44 -11.23 4.54
C TYR A 455 -26.99 -10.39 5.73
N ALA A 456 -25.99 -9.52 5.54
CA ALA A 456 -25.37 -8.79 6.65
C ALA A 456 -26.32 -7.77 7.32
N ARG A 457 -27.35 -7.29 6.60
CA ARG A 457 -28.51 -6.59 7.18
C ARG A 457 -29.69 -7.58 7.23
N GLY A 458 -30.14 -7.89 8.44
CA GLY A 458 -31.14 -8.93 8.74
C GLY A 458 -32.60 -8.56 8.47
N ASP A 459 -32.88 -7.64 7.54
CA ASP A 459 -34.25 -7.36 7.10
C ASP A 459 -34.70 -8.50 6.17
N THR A 460 -35.52 -9.41 6.68
CA THR A 460 -35.89 -10.66 6.00
C THR A 460 -37.00 -10.47 4.97
N GLU A 461 -37.85 -9.47 5.12
CA GLU A 461 -39.06 -9.28 4.32
C GLU A 461 -38.75 -8.60 2.97
N ASN A 462 -37.98 -7.51 2.98
CA ASN A 462 -37.78 -6.73 1.77
C ASN A 462 -36.58 -7.20 0.91
N ILE A 463 -36.84 -8.11 -0.03
CA ILE A 463 -35.82 -8.68 -0.93
C ILE A 463 -35.06 -7.60 -1.76
N SER A 464 -35.69 -6.46 -2.06
CA SER A 464 -35.05 -5.39 -2.86
C SER A 464 -33.95 -4.61 -2.12
N ARG A 465 -33.89 -4.69 -0.78
CA ARG A 465 -32.92 -3.96 0.06
C ARG A 465 -31.75 -4.82 0.57
N LYS A 466 -31.55 -6.01 0.01
CA LYS A 466 -30.60 -7.01 0.54
C LYS A 466 -29.16 -6.82 0.05
N GLU A 467 -28.53 -5.74 0.53
CA GLU A 467 -27.25 -5.17 0.05
C GLU A 467 -26.03 -6.11 0.07
N ARG A 468 -25.91 -7.04 1.02
CA ARG A 468 -24.69 -7.87 1.21
C ARG A 468 -25.01 -9.33 1.59
N PRO A 469 -25.17 -10.23 0.61
CA PRO A 469 -25.28 -11.67 0.84
C PRO A 469 -23.95 -12.30 1.30
N TYR A 470 -24.02 -13.40 2.04
CA TYR A 470 -22.85 -14.23 2.36
C TYR A 470 -23.20 -15.73 2.39
N LEU A 471 -22.19 -16.56 2.13
CA LEU A 471 -22.22 -18.03 2.30
C LEU A 471 -21.32 -18.43 3.46
N VAL A 472 -21.69 -19.48 4.19
CA VAL A 472 -20.92 -20.08 5.29
C VAL A 472 -20.60 -21.53 4.94
N THR A 473 -19.32 -21.92 5.02
CA THR A 473 -18.85 -23.30 4.82
C THR A 473 -18.02 -23.79 5.99
N GLU A 474 -17.83 -25.11 6.10
CA GLU A 474 -16.85 -25.69 7.04
C GLU A 474 -15.45 -25.09 6.84
N PHE A 475 -14.67 -24.95 7.91
CA PHE A 475 -13.25 -24.63 7.77
C PHE A 475 -12.45 -25.89 7.44
N PHE A 476 -11.75 -25.86 6.30
CA PHE A 476 -10.83 -26.92 5.91
C PHE A 476 -9.38 -26.50 6.18
N PRO A 477 -8.66 -27.15 7.13
CA PRO A 477 -7.26 -26.85 7.42
C PRO A 477 -6.36 -27.47 6.35
N GLY A 478 -6.27 -26.79 5.21
CA GLY A 478 -5.47 -27.15 4.04
C GLY A 478 -5.16 -25.93 3.17
N GLU A 479 -4.48 -26.14 2.06
CA GLU A 479 -4.07 -25.08 1.13
C GLU A 479 -4.67 -25.30 -0.26
N THR A 480 -4.89 -24.23 -1.02
CA THR A 480 -5.32 -24.34 -2.42
C THR A 480 -4.22 -24.94 -3.29
N LEU A 481 -4.55 -25.73 -4.31
CA LEU A 481 -3.54 -26.33 -5.20
C LEU A 481 -2.67 -25.27 -5.93
N ASP A 482 -3.18 -24.07 -6.18
CA ASP A 482 -2.41 -22.92 -6.66
C ASP A 482 -1.23 -22.57 -5.73
N VAL A 483 -1.45 -22.58 -4.41
CA VAL A 483 -0.40 -22.36 -3.40
C VAL A 483 0.56 -23.55 -3.32
N VAL A 484 0.05 -24.78 -3.42
CA VAL A 484 0.88 -26.01 -3.41
C VAL A 484 1.84 -26.02 -4.60
N ILE A 485 1.32 -25.81 -5.82
CA ILE A 485 2.13 -25.77 -7.06
C ILE A 485 3.16 -24.63 -7.03
N ARG A 486 2.76 -23.42 -6.61
CA ARG A 486 3.72 -22.29 -6.47
C ARG A 486 4.82 -22.53 -5.45
N ARG A 487 4.61 -23.40 -4.45
CA ARG A 487 5.62 -23.72 -3.42
C ARG A 487 6.53 -24.87 -3.82
N TYR A 488 6.00 -25.90 -4.47
CA TYR A 488 6.71 -27.16 -4.72
C TYR A 488 7.03 -27.45 -6.20
N GLY A 489 6.54 -26.61 -7.12
CA GLY A 489 6.66 -26.83 -8.56
C GLY A 489 5.55 -27.73 -9.11
N PRO A 490 5.71 -28.28 -10.33
CA PRO A 490 4.72 -29.14 -10.94
C PRO A 490 4.56 -30.46 -10.18
N MET A 491 3.33 -30.98 -10.15
CA MET A 491 2.96 -32.15 -9.34
C MET A 491 3.48 -33.46 -9.96
N PRO A 492 4.19 -34.32 -9.22
CA PRO A 492 4.61 -35.63 -9.70
C PRO A 492 3.43 -36.46 -10.20
N VAL A 493 3.57 -37.11 -11.36
CA VAL A 493 2.45 -37.70 -12.11
C VAL A 493 1.62 -38.71 -11.29
N GLN A 494 2.25 -39.46 -10.39
CA GLN A 494 1.58 -40.41 -9.49
C GLN A 494 0.67 -39.71 -8.47
N VAL A 495 1.12 -38.58 -7.93
CA VAL A 495 0.34 -37.73 -7.01
C VAL A 495 -0.77 -37.02 -7.78
N PHE A 496 -0.44 -36.49 -8.96
CA PHE A 496 -1.40 -35.86 -9.85
C PHE A 496 -2.59 -36.77 -10.19
N LEU A 497 -2.35 -38.04 -10.53
CA LEU A 497 -3.44 -38.98 -10.86
C LEU A 497 -4.40 -39.19 -9.68
N LEU A 498 -3.89 -39.28 -8.45
CA LEU A 498 -4.69 -39.42 -7.22
C LEU A 498 -5.50 -38.14 -6.90
N VAL A 499 -4.95 -36.97 -7.19
CA VAL A 499 -5.62 -35.67 -7.00
C VAL A 499 -6.68 -35.44 -8.08
N ALA A 500 -6.34 -35.72 -9.35
CA ALA A 500 -7.23 -35.57 -10.50
C ALA A 500 -8.47 -36.48 -10.40
N MET A 501 -8.30 -37.72 -9.91
CA MET A 501 -9.43 -38.62 -9.64
C MET A 501 -10.40 -38.03 -8.61
N GLN A 502 -9.90 -37.55 -7.47
CA GLN A 502 -10.75 -36.95 -6.42
C GLN A 502 -11.51 -35.71 -6.89
N ILE A 503 -10.89 -34.86 -7.71
CA ILE A 503 -11.55 -33.69 -8.32
C ILE A 503 -12.65 -34.13 -9.30
N ALA A 504 -12.35 -35.10 -10.18
CA ALA A 504 -13.32 -35.61 -11.15
C ALA A 504 -14.52 -36.29 -10.46
N GLU A 505 -14.30 -37.04 -9.38
CA GLU A 505 -15.36 -37.64 -8.56
C GLU A 505 -16.23 -36.59 -7.87
N ALA A 506 -15.63 -35.55 -7.29
CA ALA A 506 -16.34 -34.42 -6.70
C ALA A 506 -17.24 -33.73 -7.73
N LEU A 507 -16.69 -33.33 -8.87
CA LEU A 507 -17.44 -32.63 -9.92
C LEU A 507 -18.56 -33.50 -10.49
N ARG A 508 -18.32 -34.80 -10.75
CA ARG A 508 -19.39 -35.75 -11.13
C ARG A 508 -20.50 -35.81 -10.08
N LYS A 509 -20.17 -35.76 -8.79
CA LYS A 509 -21.16 -35.81 -7.70
C LYS A 509 -22.03 -34.55 -7.69
N ALA A 510 -21.45 -33.37 -7.85
CA ALA A 510 -22.21 -32.11 -7.98
C ALA A 510 -23.11 -32.11 -9.23
N HIS A 511 -22.58 -32.54 -10.38
CA HIS A 511 -23.34 -32.67 -11.63
C HIS A 511 -24.54 -33.61 -11.50
N SER A 512 -24.47 -34.65 -10.67
CA SER A 512 -25.60 -35.56 -10.41
C SER A 512 -26.80 -34.90 -9.70
N LYS A 513 -26.66 -33.64 -9.27
CA LYS A 513 -27.73 -32.77 -8.75
C LYS A 513 -27.86 -31.45 -9.55
N ASN A 514 -27.39 -31.44 -10.80
CA ASN A 514 -27.39 -30.28 -11.71
C ASN A 514 -26.59 -29.05 -11.23
N VAL A 515 -25.79 -29.18 -10.17
CA VAL A 515 -24.90 -28.09 -9.70
C VAL A 515 -23.63 -28.09 -10.55
N ILE A 516 -23.44 -27.04 -11.34
CA ILE A 516 -22.27 -26.83 -12.21
C ILE A 516 -21.28 -25.88 -11.52
N HIS A 517 -19.99 -26.18 -11.57
CA HIS A 517 -18.97 -25.44 -10.85
C HIS A 517 -18.64 -24.09 -11.50
N ARG A 518 -18.56 -24.04 -12.83
CA ARG A 518 -18.21 -22.89 -13.69
C ARG A 518 -16.74 -22.42 -13.58
N ASP A 519 -16.17 -22.30 -12.39
CA ASP A 519 -14.79 -21.82 -12.19
C ASP A 519 -13.82 -22.92 -11.70
N VAL A 520 -13.66 -24.03 -12.45
CA VAL A 520 -12.75 -25.12 -12.04
C VAL A 520 -11.29 -24.72 -12.27
N THR A 521 -10.58 -24.36 -11.20
CA THR A 521 -9.19 -23.87 -11.23
C THR A 521 -8.35 -24.46 -10.10
N PRO A 522 -7.00 -24.39 -10.15
CA PRO A 522 -6.14 -24.74 -9.02
C PRO A 522 -6.38 -23.91 -7.75
N ALA A 523 -6.99 -22.72 -7.86
CA ALA A 523 -7.35 -21.89 -6.71
C ALA A 523 -8.61 -22.42 -6.00
N ASN A 524 -9.56 -22.98 -6.75
CA ASN A 524 -10.84 -23.47 -6.23
C ASN A 524 -10.82 -24.97 -5.85
N VAL A 525 -9.63 -25.52 -5.63
CA VAL A 525 -9.43 -26.86 -5.06
C VAL A 525 -8.45 -26.75 -3.89
N MET A 526 -8.91 -27.12 -2.70
CA MET A 526 -8.06 -27.23 -1.50
C MET A 526 -7.57 -28.66 -1.31
N SER A 527 -6.40 -28.81 -0.69
CA SER A 527 -5.88 -30.11 -0.29
C SER A 527 -5.06 -30.06 1.00
N ARG A 528 -4.90 -31.22 1.65
CA ARG A 528 -4.02 -31.43 2.79
C ARG A 528 -3.52 -32.87 2.82
N MET A 529 -2.42 -33.12 3.50
CA MET A 529 -1.95 -34.47 3.80
C MET A 529 -2.60 -35.00 5.09
N VAL A 530 -3.16 -36.20 5.03
CA VAL A 530 -3.70 -36.95 6.18
C VAL A 530 -3.19 -38.39 6.05
N GLU A 531 -2.44 -38.89 7.03
CA GLU A 531 -1.99 -40.29 7.08
C GLU A 531 -1.35 -40.78 5.76
N ASN A 532 -0.42 -39.99 5.22
CA ASN A 532 0.26 -40.19 3.92
C ASN A 532 -0.64 -40.19 2.67
N ASN A 533 -1.92 -39.83 2.81
CA ASN A 533 -2.86 -39.65 1.70
C ASN A 533 -3.20 -38.16 1.50
N TRP A 534 -3.54 -37.78 0.26
CA TRP A 534 -4.07 -36.46 -0.04
C TRP A 534 -5.60 -36.44 0.16
N ASP A 535 -6.07 -35.63 1.11
CA ASP A 535 -7.48 -35.27 1.25
C ASP A 535 -7.73 -34.00 0.42
N VAL A 536 -8.47 -34.15 -0.69
CA VAL A 536 -8.76 -33.07 -1.65
C VAL A 536 -10.22 -32.64 -1.54
N ARG A 537 -10.49 -31.34 -1.56
CA ARG A 537 -11.86 -30.78 -1.56
C ARG A 537 -12.02 -29.65 -2.56
N VAL A 538 -13.07 -29.73 -3.36
CA VAL A 538 -13.47 -28.68 -4.30
C VAL A 538 -14.30 -27.61 -3.55
N ILE A 539 -14.04 -26.33 -3.82
CA ILE A 539 -14.67 -25.15 -3.18
C ILE A 539 -15.31 -24.23 -4.23
N ASP A 540 -16.12 -23.25 -3.81
CA ASP A 540 -16.58 -22.13 -4.67
C ASP A 540 -17.41 -22.50 -5.92
N PHE A 541 -18.17 -23.59 -5.83
CA PHE A 541 -19.17 -23.99 -6.83
C PHE A 541 -20.15 -22.88 -7.23
N GLY A 542 -20.41 -22.75 -8.54
CA GLY A 542 -21.52 -21.95 -9.06
C GLY A 542 -21.27 -20.44 -9.00
N LEU A 543 -20.01 -20.02 -8.97
CA LEU A 543 -19.60 -18.63 -9.03
C LEU A 543 -18.81 -18.41 -10.33
N ALA A 544 -19.30 -17.54 -11.21
CA ALA A 544 -18.59 -17.10 -12.42
C ALA A 544 -18.82 -15.59 -12.61
N ALA A 545 -17.90 -14.92 -13.30
CA ALA A 545 -17.91 -13.47 -13.46
C ALA A 545 -18.49 -13.06 -14.83
N PRO A 546 -19.24 -11.95 -14.93
CA PRO A 546 -19.69 -11.41 -16.21
C PRO A 546 -18.53 -11.09 -17.16
N HIS A 547 -18.75 -11.25 -18.46
CA HIS A 547 -17.74 -11.01 -19.49
C HIS A 547 -17.13 -9.60 -19.43
N GLU A 548 -17.95 -8.58 -19.17
CA GLU A 548 -17.53 -7.18 -19.00
C GLU A 548 -16.53 -7.01 -17.85
N VAL A 549 -16.82 -7.61 -16.67
CA VAL A 549 -15.94 -7.57 -15.49
C VAL A 549 -14.60 -8.24 -15.79
N VAL A 550 -14.60 -9.33 -16.55
CA VAL A 550 -13.38 -10.01 -17.01
C VAL A 550 -12.62 -9.18 -18.05
N TYR A 551 -13.33 -8.50 -18.96
CA TYR A 551 -12.73 -7.63 -19.96
C TYR A 551 -12.00 -6.44 -19.31
N HIS A 552 -12.62 -5.73 -18.37
CA HIS A 552 -11.96 -4.65 -17.63
C HIS A 552 -10.74 -5.16 -16.83
N ALA A 553 -10.85 -6.31 -16.16
CA ALA A 553 -9.70 -6.94 -15.50
C ALA A 553 -8.55 -7.29 -16.46
N SER A 554 -8.86 -7.60 -17.73
CA SER A 554 -7.85 -7.86 -18.77
C SER A 554 -7.11 -6.59 -19.21
N LEU A 555 -7.83 -5.46 -19.34
CA LEU A 555 -7.23 -4.15 -19.61
C LEU A 555 -6.31 -3.73 -18.45
N ASN A 556 -6.77 -3.92 -17.21
CA ASN A 556 -5.99 -3.61 -16.01
C ASN A 556 -4.74 -4.49 -15.88
N LEU A 557 -4.80 -5.76 -16.27
CA LEU A 557 -3.62 -6.63 -16.30
C LEU A 557 -2.63 -6.20 -17.40
N ALA A 558 -3.11 -5.91 -18.62
CA ALA A 558 -2.28 -5.42 -19.72
C ALA A 558 -1.59 -4.09 -19.39
N ALA A 559 -2.28 -3.19 -18.70
CA ALA A 559 -1.76 -1.89 -18.26
C ALA A 559 -0.83 -1.95 -17.03
N LYS A 560 -0.49 -3.15 -16.52
CA LYS A 560 0.28 -3.41 -15.28
C LYS A 560 -0.36 -2.80 -14.01
N ARG A 561 -1.69 -2.75 -13.94
CA ARG A 561 -2.49 -2.11 -12.87
C ARG A 561 -3.34 -3.08 -12.04
N SER A 562 -3.38 -4.35 -12.43
CA SER A 562 -4.24 -5.39 -11.84
C SER A 562 -4.18 -5.48 -10.31
N THR A 563 -5.35 -5.32 -9.68
CA THR A 563 -5.62 -5.62 -8.27
C THR A 563 -5.41 -7.11 -7.94
N VAL A 564 -5.57 -7.51 -6.66
CA VAL A 564 -5.73 -8.94 -6.35
C VAL A 564 -6.97 -9.53 -7.02
N ARG A 565 -8.08 -8.77 -7.13
CA ARG A 565 -9.30 -9.24 -7.81
C ARG A 565 -9.10 -9.48 -9.31
N ASP A 566 -8.43 -8.57 -10.01
CA ASP A 566 -8.17 -8.71 -11.44
C ASP A 566 -7.25 -9.91 -11.72
N ARG A 567 -6.26 -10.13 -10.86
CA ARG A 567 -5.39 -11.32 -10.88
C ARG A 567 -6.10 -12.60 -10.43
N SER A 568 -7.33 -12.52 -9.89
CA SER A 568 -8.22 -13.67 -9.70
C SER A 568 -9.02 -13.93 -10.98
N LEU A 569 -9.69 -12.89 -11.50
CA LEU A 569 -10.51 -12.93 -12.72
C LEU A 569 -9.72 -13.44 -13.93
N MET A 570 -8.54 -12.87 -14.18
CA MET A 570 -7.71 -13.25 -15.32
C MET A 570 -7.13 -14.65 -15.21
N ARG A 571 -6.88 -15.15 -13.99
CA ARG A 571 -6.47 -16.55 -13.80
C ARG A 571 -7.62 -17.49 -14.17
N SER A 572 -8.84 -17.21 -13.70
CA SER A 572 -10.04 -18.00 -14.07
C SER A 572 -10.25 -18.06 -15.59
N LEU A 573 -10.00 -16.97 -16.31
CA LEU A 573 -10.13 -16.90 -17.78
C LEU A 573 -9.21 -17.90 -18.53
N GLU A 574 -8.03 -18.24 -18.00
CA GLU A 574 -7.12 -19.22 -18.61
C GLU A 574 -7.67 -20.66 -18.59
N PHE A 575 -8.58 -20.96 -17.65
CA PHE A 575 -9.25 -22.25 -17.51
C PHE A 575 -10.65 -22.26 -18.14
N ALA A 576 -11.24 -21.09 -18.43
CA ALA A 576 -12.60 -20.97 -18.95
C ALA A 576 -12.77 -21.62 -20.34
N SER A 577 -13.88 -22.35 -20.51
CA SER A 577 -14.23 -23.02 -21.77
C SER A 577 -14.54 -22.03 -22.92
N PRO A 578 -14.52 -22.47 -24.19
CA PRO A 578 -14.93 -21.64 -25.33
C PRO A 578 -16.34 -21.06 -25.19
N GLU A 579 -17.30 -21.86 -24.75
CA GLU A 579 -18.69 -21.42 -24.54
C GLU A 579 -18.81 -20.36 -23.42
N GLN A 580 -18.07 -20.51 -22.30
CA GLN A 580 -18.00 -19.48 -21.24
C GLN A 580 -17.32 -18.19 -21.71
N ARG A 581 -16.42 -18.27 -22.69
CA ARG A 581 -15.73 -17.13 -23.31
C ARG A 581 -16.48 -16.57 -24.53
N GLY A 582 -17.75 -16.94 -24.73
CA GLY A 582 -18.58 -16.47 -25.85
C GLY A 582 -18.15 -16.95 -27.23
N LYS A 583 -17.14 -17.82 -27.35
CA LYS A 583 -16.62 -18.34 -28.63
C LYS A 583 -17.54 -19.39 -29.28
N LEU A 584 -18.45 -19.97 -28.50
CA LEU A 584 -19.51 -20.86 -28.97
C LEU A 584 -20.88 -20.27 -28.60
N PRO A 585 -21.34 -19.21 -29.28
CA PRO A 585 -22.61 -18.57 -28.97
C PRO A 585 -23.78 -19.54 -29.15
N GLY A 586 -24.75 -19.49 -28.24
CA GLY A 586 -25.90 -20.40 -28.20
C GLY A 586 -25.65 -21.73 -27.49
N ILE A 587 -24.42 -22.07 -27.12
CA ILE A 587 -24.11 -23.23 -26.26
C ILE A 587 -24.26 -22.83 -24.78
N ALA A 588 -25.10 -23.54 -24.04
CA ALA A 588 -25.31 -23.33 -22.61
C ALA A 588 -24.21 -24.01 -21.78
N VAL A 589 -23.64 -23.26 -20.83
CA VAL A 589 -22.61 -23.74 -19.89
C VAL A 589 -23.14 -24.94 -19.07
N GLY A 590 -22.38 -26.04 -19.04
CA GLY A 590 -22.82 -27.28 -18.40
C GLY A 590 -21.67 -28.21 -18.00
N PRO A 591 -21.94 -29.52 -17.80
CA PRO A 591 -20.93 -30.49 -17.38
C PRO A 591 -19.68 -30.56 -18.26
N HIS A 592 -19.86 -30.35 -19.57
CA HIS A 592 -18.79 -30.31 -20.57
C HIS A 592 -17.88 -29.08 -20.44
N SER A 593 -18.35 -27.99 -19.81
CA SER A 593 -17.57 -26.77 -19.55
C SER A 593 -16.61 -27.00 -18.38
N ASP A 594 -17.13 -27.53 -17.26
CA ASP A 594 -16.31 -27.91 -16.10
C ASP A 594 -15.24 -28.96 -16.46
N VAL A 595 -15.53 -29.87 -17.41
CA VAL A 595 -14.56 -30.84 -17.95
C VAL A 595 -13.39 -30.16 -18.69
N TYR A 596 -13.66 -29.10 -19.46
CA TYR A 596 -12.60 -28.33 -20.12
C TYR A 596 -11.71 -27.62 -19.10
N SER A 597 -12.33 -26.96 -18.11
CA SER A 597 -11.62 -26.25 -17.04
C SER A 597 -10.85 -27.21 -16.11
N PHE A 598 -11.38 -28.42 -15.88
CA PHE A 598 -10.64 -29.52 -15.26
C PHE A 598 -9.43 -29.95 -16.10
N GLY A 599 -9.59 -30.15 -17.41
CA GLY A 599 -8.48 -30.49 -18.31
C GLY A 599 -7.37 -29.43 -18.26
N LYS A 600 -7.74 -28.14 -18.35
CA LYS A 600 -6.83 -26.99 -18.18
C LYS A 600 -6.16 -26.98 -16.81
N THR A 601 -6.91 -27.27 -15.74
CA THR A 601 -6.39 -27.41 -14.37
C THR A 601 -5.36 -28.54 -14.30
N CYS A 602 -5.63 -29.69 -14.90
CA CYS A 602 -4.70 -30.82 -14.92
C CYS A 602 -3.39 -30.52 -15.66
N LEU A 603 -3.46 -29.83 -16.82
CA LEU A 603 -2.26 -29.37 -17.53
C LEU A 603 -1.43 -28.40 -16.66
N TRP A 604 -2.09 -27.49 -15.94
CA TRP A 604 -1.42 -26.59 -14.99
C TRP A 604 -0.76 -27.34 -13.82
N LEU A 605 -1.45 -28.32 -13.22
CA LEU A 605 -0.89 -29.13 -12.13
C LEU A 605 0.36 -29.90 -12.58
N LEU A 606 0.38 -30.42 -13.82
CA LEU A 606 1.50 -31.19 -14.37
C LEU A 606 2.67 -30.34 -14.89
N PHE A 607 2.40 -29.13 -15.41
CA PHE A 607 3.38 -28.39 -16.21
C PHE A 607 3.52 -26.89 -15.87
N GLN A 608 2.69 -26.34 -14.98
CA GLN A 608 2.55 -24.88 -14.75
C GLN A 608 2.23 -24.08 -16.03
N THR A 609 1.58 -24.73 -17.00
CA THR A 609 1.04 -24.08 -18.21
C THR A 609 -0.23 -24.80 -18.65
N THR A 610 -1.21 -24.01 -19.11
CA THR A 610 -2.43 -24.50 -19.77
C THR A 610 -2.22 -24.87 -21.24
N HIS A 611 -0.99 -24.69 -21.77
CA HIS A 611 -0.57 -24.94 -23.15
C HIS A 611 0.85 -25.57 -23.21
N PRO A 612 1.02 -26.85 -22.79
CA PRO A 612 2.33 -27.49 -22.74
C PRO A 612 2.90 -27.85 -24.13
N LEU A 613 4.06 -27.27 -24.43
CA LEU A 613 4.90 -27.64 -25.58
C LEU A 613 5.50 -29.06 -25.44
N PRO A 614 5.91 -29.74 -26.53
CA PRO A 614 6.37 -31.14 -26.50
C PRO A 614 7.44 -31.49 -25.47
N HIS A 615 8.36 -30.56 -25.14
CA HIS A 615 9.39 -30.79 -24.13
C HIS A 615 8.83 -30.94 -22.70
N HIS A 616 7.67 -30.38 -22.39
CA HIS A 616 7.02 -30.58 -21.08
C HIS A 616 6.60 -32.05 -20.93
N TRP A 617 6.04 -32.65 -21.98
CA TRP A 617 5.60 -34.04 -21.98
C TRP A 617 6.74 -35.04 -21.81
N ALA A 618 7.99 -34.66 -22.14
CA ALA A 618 9.17 -35.49 -21.88
C ALA A 618 9.37 -35.82 -20.38
N SER A 619 8.87 -34.98 -19.47
CA SER A 619 8.87 -35.25 -18.02
C SER A 619 7.91 -36.37 -17.60
N ILE A 620 6.91 -36.70 -18.43
CA ILE A 620 5.96 -37.79 -18.20
C ILE A 620 6.59 -39.11 -18.66
N PRO A 621 6.52 -40.20 -17.85
CA PRO A 621 7.05 -41.50 -18.23
C PRO A 621 6.42 -42.05 -19.52
N GLU A 622 7.25 -42.58 -20.40
CA GLU A 622 6.87 -43.04 -21.75
C GLU A 622 5.68 -44.01 -21.74
N SER A 623 5.65 -44.93 -20.77
CA SER A 623 4.61 -45.94 -20.59
C SER A 623 3.20 -45.40 -20.35
N ILE A 624 3.06 -44.12 -19.96
CA ILE A 624 1.76 -43.47 -19.73
C ILE A 624 1.58 -42.18 -20.54
N ARG A 625 2.63 -41.61 -21.13
CA ARG A 625 2.61 -40.28 -21.80
C ARG A 625 1.51 -40.17 -22.85
N ALA A 626 1.52 -41.04 -23.86
CA ALA A 626 0.54 -40.98 -24.95
C ALA A 626 -0.91 -41.12 -24.47
N ARG A 627 -1.15 -41.95 -23.45
CA ARG A 627 -2.49 -42.15 -22.86
C ARG A 627 -2.95 -40.91 -22.08
N LEU A 628 -2.05 -40.31 -21.29
CA LEU A 628 -2.35 -39.11 -20.50
C LEU A 628 -2.54 -37.88 -21.38
N GLN A 629 -1.73 -37.76 -22.44
CA GLN A 629 -1.87 -36.73 -23.45
C GLN A 629 -3.24 -36.82 -24.14
N ALA A 630 -3.62 -37.98 -24.69
CA ALA A 630 -4.91 -38.17 -25.35
C ALA A 630 -6.11 -37.95 -24.40
N LEU A 631 -5.97 -38.24 -23.10
CA LEU A 631 -6.99 -37.92 -22.09
C LEU A 631 -7.16 -36.41 -21.93
N LEU A 632 -6.06 -35.68 -21.75
CA LEU A 632 -6.11 -34.25 -21.46
C LEU A 632 -6.43 -33.40 -22.69
N GLU A 633 -5.89 -33.74 -23.87
CA GLU A 633 -6.25 -33.12 -25.15
C GLU A 633 -7.76 -33.25 -25.42
N ARG A 634 -8.34 -34.42 -25.17
CA ARG A 634 -9.78 -34.65 -25.30
C ARG A 634 -10.61 -33.95 -24.21
N ALA A 635 -10.06 -33.74 -23.00
CA ALA A 635 -10.72 -32.92 -21.99
C ALA A 635 -10.75 -31.43 -22.40
N THR A 636 -9.65 -30.91 -22.97
CA THR A 636 -9.51 -29.51 -23.42
C THR A 636 -9.83 -29.29 -24.89
N ALA A 637 -10.59 -30.17 -25.54
CA ALA A 637 -11.01 -29.98 -26.92
C ALA A 637 -12.00 -28.82 -27.02
N ASP A 638 -11.78 -27.86 -27.92
CA ASP A 638 -12.65 -26.70 -28.03
C ASP A 638 -14.08 -27.09 -28.49
N THR A 639 -14.23 -28.11 -29.33
CA THR A 639 -15.53 -28.58 -29.87
C THR A 639 -16.16 -29.73 -29.07
N LEU A 640 -17.50 -29.75 -29.00
CA LEU A 640 -18.27 -30.66 -28.13
C LEU A 640 -18.42 -32.10 -28.65
N ASP A 641 -18.15 -32.34 -29.94
CA ASP A 641 -18.14 -33.67 -30.56
C ASP A 641 -16.91 -34.48 -30.13
N VAL A 642 -15.77 -33.81 -29.97
CA VAL A 642 -14.52 -34.40 -29.46
C VAL A 642 -14.53 -34.43 -27.94
N ARG A 643 -14.92 -33.33 -27.28
CA ARG A 643 -14.81 -33.17 -25.81
C ARG A 643 -15.58 -34.23 -25.04
N TYR A 644 -15.08 -34.64 -23.88
CA TYR A 644 -15.87 -35.50 -22.99
C TYR A 644 -17.14 -34.76 -22.51
N PRO A 645 -18.35 -35.33 -22.65
CA PRO A 645 -19.60 -34.63 -22.33
C PRO A 645 -19.90 -34.54 -20.83
N SER A 646 -19.21 -35.33 -19.99
CA SER A 646 -19.32 -35.32 -18.53
C SER A 646 -18.11 -36.01 -17.89
N PHE A 647 -18.01 -35.96 -16.56
CA PHE A 647 -16.94 -36.62 -15.80
C PHE A 647 -17.00 -38.14 -15.76
N ALA A 648 -18.10 -38.80 -16.16
CA ALA A 648 -18.18 -40.26 -16.16
C ALA A 648 -17.12 -40.92 -17.07
N PRO A 649 -17.03 -40.62 -18.38
CA PRO A 649 -15.96 -41.15 -19.24
C PRO A 649 -14.55 -40.64 -18.87
N VAL A 650 -14.43 -39.46 -18.24
CA VAL A 650 -13.16 -38.94 -17.72
C VAL A 650 -12.63 -39.84 -16.59
N ILE A 651 -13.50 -40.25 -15.66
CA ILE A 651 -13.15 -41.16 -14.57
C ILE A 651 -12.75 -42.54 -15.10
N GLU A 652 -13.47 -43.10 -16.07
CA GLU A 652 -13.06 -44.39 -16.67
C GLU A 652 -11.71 -44.29 -17.38
N ALA A 653 -11.42 -43.15 -18.04
CA ALA A 653 -10.10 -42.91 -18.62
C ALA A 653 -8.99 -42.78 -17.56
N LEU A 654 -9.27 -42.14 -16.41
CA LEU A 654 -8.34 -42.00 -15.28
C LEU A 654 -8.11 -43.32 -14.51
N LYS A 655 -9.14 -44.16 -14.34
CA LYS A 655 -9.03 -45.45 -13.63
C LYS A 655 -7.94 -46.34 -14.23
N ALA A 656 -7.82 -46.34 -15.55
CA ALA A 656 -6.92 -47.23 -16.27
C ALA A 656 -5.42 -46.81 -16.23
N PHE A 657 -5.05 -45.87 -15.36
CA PHE A 657 -3.66 -45.64 -14.92
C PHE A 657 -3.31 -46.33 -13.59
N PHE A 658 -4.31 -46.88 -12.89
CA PHE A 658 -4.13 -47.57 -11.61
C PHE A 658 -4.12 -49.10 -11.82
N PRO A 659 -3.00 -49.80 -11.55
CA PRO A 659 -2.93 -51.25 -11.70
C PRO A 659 -3.79 -51.94 -10.62
N GLY A 660 -4.69 -52.85 -11.04
CA GLY A 660 -5.58 -53.60 -10.15
C GLY A 660 -7.07 -53.55 -10.51
N ALA A 661 -7.48 -52.74 -11.50
CA ALA A 661 -8.86 -52.65 -11.98
C ALA A 661 -9.06 -53.37 -13.32
N GLU A 662 -9.06 -54.70 -13.31
CA GLU A 662 -9.75 -55.50 -14.35
C GLU A 662 -11.24 -55.63 -13.98
N PRO A 663 -12.12 -55.72 -14.99
CA PRO A 663 -12.42 -57.04 -15.56
C PRO A 663 -11.99 -57.19 -17.04
N PRO A 664 -11.59 -58.40 -17.48
CA PRO A 664 -11.43 -58.73 -18.90
C PRO A 664 -12.79 -58.84 -19.60
N ALA A 665 -12.80 -58.71 -20.94
CA ALA A 665 -14.03 -58.55 -21.70
C ALA A 665 -14.49 -59.81 -22.46
N ALA A 666 -15.79 -60.13 -22.32
CA ALA A 666 -16.60 -60.97 -23.22
C ALA A 666 -16.20 -62.48 -23.30
N PRO A 667 -16.94 -63.32 -24.07
CA PRO A 667 -18.30 -63.73 -23.69
C PRO A 667 -18.54 -65.25 -23.79
N MET A 668 -19.50 -65.80 -23.03
CA MET A 668 -20.46 -66.87 -23.42
C MET A 668 -21.26 -67.35 -22.19
N ALA A 669 -22.26 -68.21 -22.42
CA ALA A 669 -23.11 -68.80 -21.39
C ALA A 669 -22.67 -70.22 -21.04
N GLU A 670 -22.86 -70.63 -19.78
CA GLU A 670 -23.79 -71.71 -19.37
C GLU A 670 -23.83 -71.84 -17.84
N ALA A 671 -24.89 -72.47 -17.31
CA ALA A 671 -25.08 -72.64 -15.86
C ALA A 671 -24.85 -74.10 -15.44
N VAL A 672 -24.04 -74.30 -14.40
CA VAL A 672 -23.84 -75.60 -13.71
C VAL A 672 -23.78 -75.35 -12.20
N GLU A 673 -24.26 -76.31 -11.40
CA GLU A 673 -24.75 -76.09 -10.03
C GLU A 673 -24.24 -77.18 -9.05
N VAL A 674 -24.03 -76.83 -7.75
CA VAL A 674 -23.91 -77.77 -6.58
C VAL A 674 -22.61 -78.64 -6.55
N PRO A 675 -22.10 -79.20 -5.40
CA PRO A 675 -22.42 -79.08 -3.96
C PRO A 675 -21.29 -78.53 -3.04
N ARG A 676 -21.57 -78.47 -1.73
CA ARG A 676 -20.61 -78.34 -0.60
C ARG A 676 -20.47 -79.66 0.18
N THR A 677 -19.32 -79.85 0.86
CA THR A 677 -19.12 -80.52 2.17
C THR A 677 -17.73 -80.08 2.69
N GLU A 678 -17.51 -79.46 3.85
CA GLU A 678 -17.81 -79.82 5.26
C GLU A 678 -16.86 -80.86 5.89
N VAL A 679 -16.19 -80.46 6.99
CA VAL A 679 -15.89 -81.30 8.17
C VAL A 679 -16.04 -80.43 9.45
N VAL A 680 -16.62 -81.04 10.48
CA VAL A 680 -17.18 -80.51 11.75
C VAL A 680 -16.36 -81.17 12.90
N PRO A 681 -16.12 -80.57 14.12
CA PRO A 681 -17.16 -80.52 15.16
C PRO A 681 -17.18 -79.39 16.23
N GLU A 682 -18.39 -79.24 16.78
CA GLU A 682 -18.84 -78.54 18.00
C GLU A 682 -18.79 -79.52 19.24
N PRO A 683 -19.44 -79.38 20.44
CA PRO A 683 -20.66 -78.63 20.87
C PRO A 683 -20.46 -77.79 22.18
N VAL A 684 -21.42 -77.20 22.93
CA VAL A 684 -22.74 -77.65 23.48
C VAL A 684 -23.71 -76.47 23.78
N THR A 685 -25.02 -76.75 23.68
CA THR A 685 -26.24 -75.88 23.81
C THR A 685 -27.14 -76.36 25.00
N PRO A 686 -28.47 -76.04 25.20
CA PRO A 686 -29.49 -75.14 24.58
C PRO A 686 -30.07 -74.14 25.66
N PRO A 687 -31.37 -73.75 25.84
CA PRO A 687 -32.64 -73.79 25.05
C PRO A 687 -33.42 -72.42 24.93
N GLN A 688 -34.15 -72.11 23.84
CA GLN A 688 -35.62 -72.26 23.51
C GLN A 688 -36.63 -71.31 24.20
N ALA A 689 -37.77 -70.85 23.60
CA ALA A 689 -38.34 -70.69 22.22
C ALA A 689 -39.70 -69.88 22.36
N VAL A 690 -40.54 -69.46 21.39
CA VAL A 690 -40.81 -69.58 19.92
C VAL A 690 -41.22 -68.15 19.38
N ALA A 691 -41.98 -67.74 18.34
CA ALA A 691 -42.72 -68.15 17.09
C ALA A 691 -42.82 -66.85 16.17
N LYS A 692 -43.23 -66.75 14.88
CA LYS A 692 -44.12 -67.42 13.86
C LYS A 692 -45.65 -67.09 13.92
N PRO A 693 -46.39 -66.93 12.78
CA PRO A 693 -46.00 -66.40 11.44
C PRO A 693 -47.07 -65.67 10.54
N GLU A 694 -46.62 -65.21 9.34
CA GLU A 694 -47.29 -65.13 7.99
C GLU A 694 -48.31 -63.99 7.59
N PRO A 695 -48.49 -63.67 6.26
CA PRO A 695 -49.14 -62.44 5.71
C PRO A 695 -50.42 -62.77 4.85
N PRO A 696 -50.71 -62.48 3.52
CA PRO A 696 -50.02 -61.79 2.37
C PRO A 696 -50.86 -60.85 1.40
N VAL A 697 -50.18 -60.11 0.48
CA VAL A 697 -50.51 -59.80 -0.96
C VAL A 697 -51.67 -58.85 -1.44
N ALA A 698 -51.35 -57.95 -2.43
CA ALA A 698 -52.12 -57.56 -3.66
C ALA A 698 -52.46 -56.05 -3.98
N HIS A 699 -52.20 -55.70 -5.26
CA HIS A 699 -52.87 -54.78 -6.21
C HIS A 699 -52.87 -53.23 -6.13
N ASP A 700 -52.22 -52.65 -7.17
CA ASP A 700 -52.49 -51.42 -7.97
C ASP A 700 -53.94 -51.40 -8.54
N PRO A 701 -54.58 -50.29 -9.02
CA PRO A 701 -53.94 -49.16 -9.73
C PRO A 701 -54.56 -47.73 -9.62
N LEU A 702 -53.92 -46.78 -10.32
CA LEU A 702 -54.46 -45.60 -11.05
C LEU A 702 -55.63 -44.80 -10.42
N GLY A 703 -55.35 -43.54 -10.07
CA GLY A 703 -56.36 -42.51 -9.78
C GLY A 703 -55.78 -41.11 -10.00
N ASP A 704 -56.34 -40.36 -10.96
CA ASP A 704 -55.77 -39.13 -11.52
C ASP A 704 -56.43 -37.84 -10.98
N LEU A 705 -55.76 -36.70 -11.18
CA LEU A 705 -56.26 -35.30 -11.15
C LEU A 705 -56.65 -34.58 -9.82
N GLU A 706 -56.24 -33.30 -9.79
CA GLU A 706 -56.91 -32.07 -9.25
C GLU A 706 -57.47 -32.09 -7.80
N SER A 707 -56.92 -31.38 -6.79
CA SER A 707 -56.76 -29.90 -6.62
C SER A 707 -58.08 -29.10 -6.56
N PRO A 708 -58.16 -27.92 -5.91
CA PRO A 708 -57.26 -27.25 -4.93
C PRO A 708 -58.05 -26.65 -3.72
N VAL A 709 -57.47 -25.66 -2.99
CA VAL A 709 -58.17 -24.54 -2.28
C VAL A 709 -59.07 -24.90 -1.06
N GLU A 710 -59.12 -24.20 0.08
CA GLU A 710 -58.29 -23.18 0.78
C GLU A 710 -58.76 -23.11 2.27
N GLU A 711 -58.13 -22.24 3.09
CA GLU A 711 -58.68 -21.36 4.17
C GLU A 711 -60.04 -21.65 4.88
N LEU A 712 -60.30 -21.28 6.16
CA LEU A 712 -59.60 -20.51 7.23
C LEU A 712 -60.39 -20.70 8.58
N HIS A 713 -60.02 -19.97 9.67
CA HIS A 713 -60.80 -19.72 10.92
C HIS A 713 -60.98 -20.95 11.88
N GLU A 714 -61.09 -20.87 13.23
CA GLU A 714 -61.07 -19.73 14.18
C GLU A 714 -60.88 -20.10 15.69
N LEU A 715 -60.62 -19.06 16.53
CA LEU A 715 -60.98 -18.84 17.96
C LEU A 715 -60.46 -19.74 19.14
N GLU A 716 -59.59 -19.15 19.99
CA GLU A 716 -59.84 -18.65 21.40
C GLU A 716 -60.55 -19.48 22.51
N PRO A 717 -60.54 -19.07 23.83
CA PRO A 717 -59.65 -18.19 24.64
C PRO A 717 -59.36 -18.73 26.10
N VAL A 718 -59.02 -17.83 27.06
CA VAL A 718 -59.05 -17.84 28.57
C VAL A 718 -57.68 -17.42 29.20
N GLN A 719 -57.48 -16.23 29.80
CA GLN A 719 -57.92 -15.63 31.12
C GLN A 719 -57.32 -16.29 32.39
N GLU A 720 -56.91 -15.60 33.48
CA GLU A 720 -56.74 -14.16 33.87
C GLU A 720 -55.61 -14.06 34.97
N SER A 721 -55.30 -13.10 35.87
CA SER A 721 -55.79 -11.80 36.46
C SER A 721 -54.71 -11.27 37.46
N HIS A 722 -54.44 -10.00 37.84
CA HIS A 722 -54.84 -8.63 37.43
C HIS A 722 -53.57 -7.79 37.09
N GLY A 723 -53.16 -6.59 37.57
CA GLY A 723 -53.57 -5.56 38.58
C GLY A 723 -52.30 -4.86 39.18
N LEU A 724 -52.22 -3.60 39.65
CA LEU A 724 -53.15 -2.48 39.91
C LEU A 724 -52.55 -1.11 39.47
N GLU A 725 -53.42 -0.08 39.36
CA GLU A 725 -53.23 1.32 38.89
C GLU A 725 -52.90 2.34 40.03
N PRO A 726 -52.75 3.69 39.85
CA PRO A 726 -53.16 4.64 38.76
C PRO A 726 -52.00 5.38 38.04
N VAL A 727 -52.12 6.05 36.88
CA VAL A 727 -53.16 6.90 36.20
C VAL A 727 -53.11 8.40 36.56
N GLU A 728 -52.75 9.22 35.56
CA GLU A 728 -53.27 10.53 35.11
C GLU A 728 -52.24 11.08 34.09
N GLU A 729 -52.42 11.04 32.76
CA GLU A 729 -53.47 11.59 31.86
C GLU A 729 -53.35 13.09 31.55
N LEU A 730 -53.31 13.38 30.24
CA LEU A 730 -53.96 14.45 29.45
C LEU A 730 -53.30 14.39 28.04
N HIS A 731 -53.92 13.88 26.97
CA HIS A 731 -55.14 14.35 26.26
C HIS A 731 -54.96 15.77 25.68
N GLU A 732 -55.33 16.11 24.42
CA GLU A 732 -55.97 15.33 23.32
C GLU A 732 -55.96 16.11 21.97
N LEU A 733 -56.37 15.45 20.87
CA LEU A 733 -57.13 15.92 19.66
C LEU A 733 -56.65 17.17 18.86
N GLU A 734 -56.53 17.18 17.52
CA GLU A 734 -57.54 17.05 16.42
C GLU A 734 -58.52 18.26 16.30
N PRO A 735 -59.23 18.51 15.16
CA PRO A 735 -59.12 17.95 13.78
C PRO A 735 -59.16 19.00 12.62
N VAL A 736 -59.13 18.49 11.37
CA VAL A 736 -59.85 18.83 10.09
C VAL A 736 -60.44 20.24 9.81
N GLU A 737 -60.26 20.70 8.54
CA GLU A 737 -61.09 21.60 7.65
C GLU A 737 -60.14 22.47 6.75
N GLU A 738 -60.39 22.91 5.50
CA GLU A 738 -61.21 22.53 4.31
C GLU A 738 -60.66 23.39 3.08
N LEU A 739 -61.06 23.41 1.79
CA LEU A 739 -62.15 22.87 0.94
C LEU A 739 -61.74 22.86 -0.59
N HIS A 740 -62.73 22.81 -1.52
CA HIS A 740 -62.78 23.07 -2.99
C HIS A 740 -61.84 24.13 -3.61
N GLU A 741 -61.58 24.28 -4.93
CA GLU A 741 -61.71 23.56 -6.23
C GLU A 741 -61.20 24.55 -7.33
N LEU A 742 -60.65 24.05 -8.46
CA LEU A 742 -61.09 24.37 -9.85
C LEU A 742 -60.06 23.92 -10.92
N GLU A 743 -60.55 23.18 -11.90
CA GLU A 743 -59.92 22.81 -13.19
C GLU A 743 -60.13 23.94 -14.26
N PRO A 744 -59.55 23.92 -15.50
CA PRO A 744 -59.14 22.73 -16.28
C PRO A 744 -57.86 22.84 -17.16
N VAL A 745 -57.72 21.85 -18.05
CA VAL A 745 -56.65 21.55 -19.02
C VAL A 745 -56.91 22.19 -20.40
N GLU A 746 -55.83 22.53 -21.14
CA GLU A 746 -55.57 22.36 -22.61
C GLU A 746 -54.24 23.08 -22.91
N GLU A 747 -53.19 22.54 -23.55
CA GLU A 747 -52.98 21.70 -24.76
C GLU A 747 -52.65 22.51 -26.04
N LEU A 748 -51.84 21.91 -26.93
CA LEU A 748 -51.44 22.28 -28.31
C LEU A 748 -50.03 22.87 -28.57
N GLU A 749 -49.42 22.37 -29.66
CA GLU A 749 -48.13 22.78 -30.25
C GLU A 749 -48.31 23.63 -31.55
N PRO A 750 -47.70 23.34 -32.74
CA PRO A 750 -46.51 24.06 -33.23
C PRO A 750 -46.65 24.71 -34.63
N SER A 751 -45.67 25.55 -35.02
CA SER A 751 -45.40 25.93 -36.43
C SER A 751 -44.00 26.59 -36.59
N GLU A 752 -43.07 26.06 -37.41
CA GLU A 752 -42.71 26.50 -38.80
C GLU A 752 -41.74 27.71 -38.89
N THR A 753 -40.83 27.91 -39.87
CA THR A 753 -40.28 27.15 -41.04
C THR A 753 -38.85 27.70 -41.30
N VAL A 754 -37.80 26.90 -41.58
CA VAL A 754 -37.35 26.33 -42.88
C VAL A 754 -37.23 27.35 -44.04
N GLU A 755 -35.99 27.56 -44.52
CA GLU A 755 -35.66 27.76 -45.94
C GLU A 755 -34.25 27.20 -46.24
N GLU A 756 -33.99 26.76 -47.48
CA GLU A 756 -32.79 25.99 -47.87
C GLU A 756 -31.74 26.81 -48.65
N LEU A 757 -30.55 26.23 -48.94
CA LEU A 757 -30.01 26.06 -50.32
C LEU A 757 -28.58 25.46 -50.36
N LYS A 758 -28.43 24.31 -51.06
CA LYS A 758 -27.27 23.77 -51.87
C LYS A 758 -25.82 23.91 -51.33
N ALA A 759 -24.99 22.87 -51.16
CA ALA A 759 -24.65 21.64 -51.91
C ALA A 759 -23.48 21.78 -52.92
N VAL A 760 -22.65 20.71 -53.02
CA VAL A 760 -21.43 20.55 -53.89
C VAL A 760 -20.23 21.38 -53.35
N GLU A 761 -18.96 20.94 -53.25
CA GLU A 761 -18.14 20.03 -54.06
C GLU A 761 -16.96 19.39 -53.27
N THR A 762 -16.29 18.37 -53.83
CA THR A 762 -14.93 17.92 -53.44
C THR A 762 -14.03 17.87 -54.68
N PRO A 763 -12.76 18.31 -54.62
CA PRO A 763 -11.70 17.39 -55.03
C PRO A 763 -10.32 17.54 -54.33
N ASN A 764 -9.49 16.52 -54.58
CA ASN A 764 -8.04 16.38 -54.36
C ASN A 764 -7.15 17.63 -54.54
N GLY A 765 -5.96 17.66 -53.91
CA GLY A 765 -4.86 18.51 -54.39
C GLY A 765 -3.53 18.44 -53.63
N LEU A 766 -2.55 17.73 -54.21
CA LEU A 766 -1.14 17.61 -53.82
C LEU A 766 -0.34 18.92 -53.55
N GLN A 767 0.77 18.75 -52.80
CA GLN A 767 2.10 19.39 -52.97
C GLN A 767 2.33 20.90 -52.69
N SER A 768 2.85 21.17 -51.47
CA SER A 768 4.25 21.54 -51.16
C SER A 768 4.97 22.77 -51.77
N VAL A 769 5.93 23.29 -50.97
CA VAL A 769 7.14 24.12 -51.28
C VAL A 769 7.03 25.65 -51.09
N ALA A 770 8.06 26.21 -50.41
CA ALA A 770 8.55 27.61 -50.45
C ALA A 770 7.70 28.74 -49.81
N GLU A 771 8.26 29.83 -49.25
CA GLU A 771 9.63 30.15 -48.76
C GLU A 771 9.64 31.47 -47.95
N SER A 772 10.83 31.93 -47.53
CA SER A 772 11.23 33.31 -47.17
C SER A 772 10.87 33.89 -45.78
N GLU A 773 11.72 34.68 -45.10
CA GLU A 773 13.21 34.74 -45.03
C GLU A 773 13.70 35.73 -43.94
N HIS A 774 15.02 35.99 -43.90
CA HIS A 774 15.82 36.95 -43.08
C HIS A 774 16.41 36.34 -41.79
N HIS A 775 17.72 36.02 -41.77
CA HIS A 775 18.93 36.88 -41.65
C HIS A 775 19.18 37.35 -40.20
N GLU A 776 20.40 37.37 -39.65
CA GLU A 776 21.74 37.30 -40.27
C GLU A 776 22.80 36.56 -39.40
N GLU A 777 24.07 36.53 -39.83
CA GLU A 777 25.16 35.60 -39.43
C GLU A 777 26.25 36.29 -38.54
N PRO A 778 27.47 35.74 -38.21
CA PRO A 778 28.51 35.27 -39.16
C PRO A 778 29.45 34.08 -38.76
N GLU A 779 30.01 33.43 -39.80
CA GLU A 779 31.38 32.85 -40.00
C GLU A 779 32.11 32.04 -38.88
N ILE A 780 32.69 30.82 -39.06
CA ILE A 780 33.36 30.06 -40.17
C ILE A 780 34.91 30.14 -40.17
N LEU A 781 35.59 28.97 -40.24
CA LEU A 781 36.72 28.69 -41.18
C LEU A 781 37.13 27.20 -41.25
N GLU A 782 37.59 26.79 -42.44
CA GLU A 782 37.91 25.43 -42.94
C GLU A 782 39.45 25.13 -42.94
N PRO A 783 40.07 24.06 -43.57
CA PRO A 783 39.63 22.99 -44.53
C PRO A 783 39.87 21.52 -44.05
N ALA A 784 39.38 20.41 -44.66
CA ALA A 784 39.62 19.77 -45.99
C ALA A 784 41.05 19.15 -46.18
N GLU A 785 41.35 18.03 -46.89
CA GLU A 785 40.72 17.31 -48.03
C GLU A 785 41.03 15.77 -48.13
N THR A 786 40.10 14.99 -48.74
CA THR A 786 40.28 13.82 -49.68
C THR A 786 40.72 12.37 -49.27
N HIS A 787 40.43 11.44 -50.21
CA HIS A 787 40.46 9.95 -50.22
C HIS A 787 41.79 9.38 -50.87
N PRO A 788 42.01 8.06 -51.21
CA PRO A 788 41.11 6.89 -51.23
C PRO A 788 41.68 5.47 -50.87
N THR A 789 40.77 4.48 -50.88
CA THR A 789 40.97 3.00 -51.02
C THR A 789 41.20 2.59 -52.51
N PRO A 790 41.59 1.35 -52.94
CA PRO A 790 41.32 0.03 -52.31
C PRO A 790 42.35 -1.11 -52.52
N GLU A 791 41.93 -2.35 -52.18
CA GLU A 791 42.27 -3.69 -52.76
C GLU A 791 42.80 -4.80 -51.81
N ARG A 792 42.57 -6.06 -52.23
CA ARG A 792 42.76 -7.33 -51.51
C ARG A 792 44.17 -7.92 -51.70
N LEU A 793 44.59 -8.79 -50.77
CA LEU A 793 44.96 -10.20 -51.07
C LEU A 793 45.10 -11.07 -49.79
N GLU A 794 45.33 -12.37 -49.94
CA GLU A 794 45.03 -13.39 -48.92
C GLU A 794 46.26 -14.10 -48.30
N THR A 795 46.03 -14.80 -47.19
CA THR A 795 46.82 -15.89 -46.58
C THR A 795 48.22 -15.60 -46.00
N ARG A 796 48.39 -15.89 -44.70
CA ARG A 796 48.98 -17.18 -44.24
C ARG A 796 48.87 -17.41 -42.72
N GLU A 797 48.94 -18.68 -42.32
CA GLU A 797 49.09 -19.14 -40.94
C GLU A 797 50.55 -18.96 -40.43
N VAL A 798 50.77 -18.99 -39.10
CA VAL A 798 51.61 -20.01 -38.40
C VAL A 798 51.84 -19.65 -36.91
N VAL A 799 51.32 -20.51 -36.01
CA VAL A 799 51.88 -21.07 -34.74
C VAL A 799 52.58 -20.16 -33.69
N ALA A 800 52.25 -20.38 -32.40
CA ALA A 800 52.85 -19.77 -31.20
C ALA A 800 54.27 -20.31 -30.85
N PRO A 801 54.98 -19.78 -29.82
CA PRO A 801 54.94 -20.47 -28.51
C PRO A 801 55.16 -19.58 -27.24
N THR A 802 55.39 -20.26 -26.10
CA THR A 802 55.35 -19.90 -24.66
C THR A 802 56.62 -19.30 -24.01
N GLU A 803 56.43 -18.55 -22.90
CA GLU A 803 57.30 -18.47 -21.67
C GLU A 803 58.72 -17.82 -21.80
N PRO A 804 59.53 -17.52 -20.72
CA PRO A 804 59.45 -17.95 -19.29
C PRO A 804 59.86 -16.96 -18.13
N SER A 805 59.44 -17.33 -16.89
CA SER A 805 60.20 -17.46 -15.60
C SER A 805 61.31 -16.49 -15.08
N VAL A 806 61.03 -15.88 -13.89
CA VAL A 806 61.82 -15.77 -12.60
C VAL A 806 63.26 -15.16 -12.51
N VAL A 807 63.46 -14.22 -11.57
CA VAL A 807 64.68 -13.96 -10.74
C VAL A 807 64.30 -13.35 -9.34
N GLU A 808 65.03 -13.68 -8.25
CA GLU A 808 64.93 -13.12 -6.85
C GLU A 808 66.31 -12.50 -6.40
N PRO A 809 66.71 -12.19 -5.11
CA PRO A 809 66.03 -12.16 -3.77
C PRO A 809 66.45 -10.96 -2.84
N SER A 810 66.35 -11.14 -1.49
CA SER A 810 66.87 -10.31 -0.34
C SER A 810 65.97 -9.13 0.14
N GLU A 811 65.77 -8.81 1.44
CA GLU A 811 66.34 -9.31 2.72
C GLU A 811 65.33 -9.28 3.92
N SER A 812 65.74 -9.62 5.16
CA SER A 812 64.87 -9.68 6.38
C SER A 812 65.57 -9.18 7.67
N PRO A 813 64.82 -8.75 8.71
CA PRO A 813 64.69 -9.59 9.94
C PRO A 813 63.29 -9.48 10.63
N ALA A 814 62.64 -10.50 11.21
CA ALA A 814 63.00 -11.63 12.08
C ALA A 814 62.71 -11.42 13.59
N ALA A 815 61.79 -12.24 14.14
CA ALA A 815 61.59 -12.49 15.57
C ALA A 815 61.08 -13.95 15.74
N VAL A 816 61.45 -14.64 16.83
CA VAL A 816 61.37 -16.12 16.90
C VAL A 816 60.69 -16.63 18.17
N ALA A 817 59.80 -17.61 18.00
CA ALA A 817 59.44 -18.60 19.02
C ALA A 817 59.22 -19.97 18.32
N THR A 818 59.67 -21.06 18.95
CA THR A 818 59.76 -22.40 18.34
C THR A 818 58.94 -23.45 19.11
N VAL A 819 58.58 -24.57 18.46
CA VAL A 819 58.80 -25.98 18.91
C VAL A 819 57.80 -27.00 18.29
N THR A 820 58.36 -27.85 17.43
CA THR A 820 57.97 -29.24 17.04
C THR A 820 56.57 -29.63 16.55
N ASP A 821 56.59 -30.40 15.47
CA ASP A 821 55.52 -31.31 15.01
C ASP A 821 55.09 -32.35 16.06
N LYS A 822 53.82 -32.76 15.97
CA LYS A 822 53.44 -34.17 16.18
C LYS A 822 52.10 -34.51 15.55
N GLU A 823 52.11 -35.49 14.66
CA GLU A 823 50.95 -36.11 14.03
C GLU A 823 50.25 -37.09 15.00
N PRO A 824 48.89 -37.08 15.04
CA PRO A 824 48.15 -38.25 15.52
C PRO A 824 46.85 -38.55 14.73
N GLU A 825 46.73 -39.76 14.18
CA GLU A 825 45.41 -40.36 13.91
C GLU A 825 44.73 -40.90 15.22
N PRO A 826 43.55 -41.53 15.21
CA PRO A 826 42.31 -40.77 15.41
C PRO A 826 41.41 -41.36 16.52
N LYS A 827 40.53 -40.55 17.15
CA LYS A 827 39.38 -41.11 17.90
C LYS A 827 38.24 -40.15 18.23
N SER A 828 37.07 -40.78 18.42
CA SER A 828 35.84 -40.32 19.10
C SER A 828 35.13 -39.06 18.59
N ARG A 829 33.94 -39.30 18.03
CA ARG A 829 32.84 -38.35 17.78
C ARG A 829 32.61 -37.36 18.94
N ASP A 830 32.59 -36.05 18.64
CA ASP A 830 31.54 -35.15 19.12
C ASP A 830 30.77 -34.63 17.89
N THR A 831 29.46 -34.82 17.85
CA THR A 831 28.61 -34.48 16.70
C THR A 831 28.03 -33.07 16.80
N ARG A 832 28.81 -32.12 17.33
CA ARG A 832 28.41 -30.70 17.51
C ARG A 832 29.39 -29.67 16.90
N GLY A 833 30.50 -30.11 16.31
CA GLY A 833 31.48 -29.21 15.69
C GLY A 833 31.18 -28.77 14.24
N ASN A 834 30.05 -29.16 13.66
CA ASN A 834 29.79 -29.08 12.21
C ASN A 834 28.71 -28.06 11.81
N ASP A 835 28.54 -26.98 12.58
CA ASP A 835 27.72 -25.83 12.18
C ASP A 835 28.59 -24.79 11.43
N PRO A 836 28.34 -24.49 10.13
CA PRO A 836 29.19 -23.60 9.34
C PRO A 836 29.25 -22.13 9.80
N LEU A 837 28.54 -21.75 10.86
CA LEU A 837 28.29 -20.34 11.24
C LEU A 837 29.05 -19.87 12.49
N HIS A 838 29.73 -20.75 13.21
CA HIS A 838 30.34 -20.38 14.48
C HIS A 838 31.62 -19.53 14.31
N LEU A 839 31.58 -18.30 14.86
CA LEU A 839 32.69 -17.34 15.03
C LEU A 839 33.27 -16.69 13.76
N ALA A 840 32.74 -15.52 13.40
CA ALA A 840 33.31 -14.58 12.43
C ALA A 840 34.64 -13.89 12.87
N ARG A 841 35.45 -14.54 13.72
CA ARG A 841 36.71 -14.01 14.28
C ARG A 841 37.97 -14.82 13.90
N THR A 842 37.80 -15.89 13.12
CA THR A 842 38.89 -16.82 12.77
C THR A 842 38.96 -17.17 11.28
N ARG A 843 38.17 -16.50 10.42
CA ARG A 843 38.17 -16.73 8.97
C ARG A 843 39.23 -15.90 8.27
N VAL A 844 39.77 -16.44 7.17
CA VAL A 844 40.76 -15.76 6.31
C VAL A 844 40.04 -15.11 5.12
N ALA A 845 40.51 -13.95 4.66
CA ALA A 845 39.96 -13.32 3.46
C ALA A 845 40.09 -14.26 2.24
N GLY A 846 39.01 -14.41 1.47
CA GLY A 846 38.94 -15.37 0.36
C GLY A 846 38.64 -16.82 0.76
N GLU A 847 38.42 -17.13 2.04
CA GLU A 847 37.97 -18.46 2.48
C GLU A 847 36.66 -18.85 1.78
N GLN A 848 36.65 -19.97 1.06
CA GLN A 848 35.51 -20.35 0.23
C GLN A 848 34.48 -21.23 0.96
N PHE A 849 33.20 -20.95 0.69
CA PHE A 849 32.05 -21.73 1.16
C PHE A 849 31.12 -22.06 -0.01
N THR A 850 30.74 -23.34 -0.17
CA THR A 850 29.87 -23.80 -1.27
C THR A 850 28.56 -24.37 -0.75
N ILE A 851 27.44 -23.87 -1.26
CA ILE A 851 26.13 -24.51 -1.11
C ILE A 851 25.79 -25.29 -2.40
N LYS A 852 24.90 -26.28 -2.26
CA LYS A 852 24.44 -27.11 -3.37
C LYS A 852 22.98 -26.84 -3.68
N LEU A 853 22.71 -26.38 -4.90
CA LEU A 853 21.38 -26.20 -5.46
C LEU A 853 20.81 -27.56 -5.93
N PRO A 854 19.49 -27.64 -6.26
CA PRO A 854 18.92 -28.81 -6.92
C PRO A 854 19.76 -29.27 -8.12
N GLY A 855 19.95 -30.58 -8.25
CA GLY A 855 20.86 -31.15 -9.26
C GLY A 855 22.35 -31.15 -8.88
N ASN A 856 22.71 -30.87 -7.61
CA ASN A 856 24.09 -30.78 -7.10
C ASN A 856 24.95 -29.66 -7.73
N LEU A 857 24.33 -28.71 -8.41
CA LEU A 857 24.99 -27.54 -8.97
C LEU A 857 25.61 -26.69 -7.84
N PRO A 858 26.90 -26.31 -7.92
CA PRO A 858 27.53 -25.47 -6.90
C PRO A 858 27.08 -24.01 -7.00
N LEU A 859 26.98 -23.38 -5.84
CA LEU A 859 26.93 -21.94 -5.67
C LEU A 859 27.95 -21.60 -4.57
N THR A 860 29.07 -21.02 -4.98
CA THR A 860 30.26 -20.81 -4.13
C THR A 860 30.43 -19.33 -3.81
N PHE A 861 30.85 -19.06 -2.58
CA PHE A 861 31.11 -17.74 -2.03
C PHE A 861 32.54 -17.66 -1.48
N ALA A 862 33.10 -16.46 -1.41
CA ALA A 862 34.35 -16.15 -0.72
C ALA A 862 34.09 -15.22 0.48
N TRP A 863 34.88 -15.36 1.55
CA TRP A 863 34.77 -14.52 2.75
C TRP A 863 35.41 -13.15 2.56
N CYS A 864 34.60 -12.10 2.72
CA CYS A 864 35.03 -10.72 2.90
C CYS A 864 35.11 -10.41 4.40
N PRO A 865 36.28 -10.05 4.96
CA PRO A 865 36.40 -9.68 6.37
C PRO A 865 35.75 -8.31 6.66
N PRO A 866 35.45 -7.98 7.93
CA PRO A 866 35.13 -6.61 8.30
C PRO A 866 36.37 -5.69 8.15
N GLY A 867 36.16 -4.42 7.81
CA GLY A 867 37.25 -3.46 7.62
C GLY A 867 36.79 -2.09 7.12
N THR A 868 37.75 -1.17 6.93
CA THR A 868 37.53 0.20 6.45
C THR A 868 38.24 0.42 5.12
N PHE A 869 37.61 1.14 4.19
CA PHE A 869 38.19 1.53 2.90
C PHE A 869 37.69 2.90 2.44
N THR A 870 38.38 3.52 1.48
CA THR A 870 38.01 4.83 0.90
C THR A 870 37.14 4.62 -0.34
N MET A 871 35.82 4.73 -0.21
CA MET A 871 34.87 4.51 -1.31
C MET A 871 34.91 5.67 -2.32
N GLY A 872 34.74 5.37 -3.62
CA GLY A 872 34.79 6.35 -4.71
C GLY A 872 36.21 6.67 -5.23
N SER A 873 36.32 7.73 -6.03
CA SER A 873 37.54 8.12 -6.76
C SER A 873 37.68 9.63 -7.01
N ASP A 874 38.75 10.23 -6.50
CA ASP A 874 39.11 11.64 -6.78
C ASP A 874 39.93 11.82 -8.07
N ARG A 875 40.10 10.77 -8.89
CA ARG A 875 40.87 10.88 -10.15
C ARG A 875 40.27 11.95 -11.07
N HIS A 876 41.13 12.60 -11.86
CA HIS A 876 40.71 13.64 -12.81
C HIS A 876 39.69 13.13 -13.86
N ASP A 877 39.73 11.83 -14.19
CA ASP A 877 38.90 11.14 -15.18
C ASP A 877 37.69 10.39 -14.57
N ALA A 878 37.55 10.38 -13.25
CA ALA A 878 36.39 9.84 -12.55
C ALA A 878 35.17 10.75 -12.73
N ASN A 879 34.00 10.14 -12.94
CA ASN A 879 32.73 10.83 -13.13
C ASN A 879 32.29 11.60 -11.86
N SER A 880 31.28 12.46 -12.01
CA SER A 880 30.54 13.11 -10.92
C SER A 880 30.14 12.14 -9.82
N ASP A 881 29.59 11.01 -10.21
CA ASP A 881 28.93 10.03 -9.35
C ASP A 881 29.93 9.17 -8.55
N GLU A 882 31.20 9.17 -8.95
CA GLU A 882 32.29 8.52 -8.22
C GLU A 882 32.85 9.42 -7.10
N LYS A 883 32.31 10.63 -6.91
CA LYS A 883 32.84 11.71 -6.05
C LYS A 883 31.80 12.25 -5.08
N PRO A 884 32.22 12.83 -3.93
CA PRO A 884 33.58 12.81 -3.40
C PRO A 884 34.00 11.41 -2.90
N THR A 885 35.31 11.19 -2.75
CA THR A 885 35.77 10.06 -1.92
C THR A 885 35.32 10.23 -0.46
N HIS A 886 35.09 9.11 0.23
CA HIS A 886 34.72 9.11 1.64
C HIS A 886 35.12 7.81 2.35
N SER A 887 35.27 7.84 3.68
CA SER A 887 35.60 6.66 4.48
C SER A 887 34.36 5.78 4.66
N VAL A 888 34.49 4.47 4.44
CA VAL A 888 33.43 3.50 4.69
C VAL A 888 33.96 2.33 5.52
N THR A 889 33.32 2.08 6.67
CA THR A 889 33.60 0.96 7.57
C THR A 889 32.49 -0.08 7.51
N LEU A 890 32.84 -1.31 7.15
CA LEU A 890 31.96 -2.49 7.25
C LEU A 890 32.30 -3.23 8.55
N THR A 891 31.38 -3.25 9.51
CA THR A 891 31.64 -3.77 10.88
C THR A 891 31.56 -5.28 10.97
N GLN A 892 30.82 -5.93 10.05
CA GLN A 892 30.67 -7.37 9.97
C GLN A 892 31.27 -7.91 8.66
N GLY A 893 31.89 -9.10 8.73
CA GLY A 893 32.28 -9.84 7.53
C GLY A 893 31.12 -10.60 6.91
N PHE A 894 31.17 -10.80 5.60
CA PHE A 894 30.12 -11.40 4.79
C PHE A 894 30.72 -12.37 3.76
N PHE A 895 29.90 -13.28 3.24
CA PHE A 895 30.28 -14.12 2.10
C PHE A 895 29.72 -13.53 0.80
N ILE A 896 30.54 -13.30 -0.22
CA ILE A 896 30.08 -12.85 -1.55
C ILE A 896 30.23 -13.96 -2.58
N GLY A 897 29.27 -14.11 -3.50
CA GLY A 897 29.35 -15.06 -4.61
C GLY A 897 30.61 -14.84 -5.44
N ILE A 898 31.38 -15.90 -5.70
CA ILE A 898 32.64 -15.78 -6.46
C ILE A 898 32.41 -15.45 -7.94
N PHE A 899 31.17 -15.62 -8.42
CA PHE A 899 30.69 -15.31 -9.76
C PHE A 899 29.37 -14.53 -9.68
N PRO A 900 28.98 -13.83 -10.77
CA PRO A 900 27.58 -13.52 -11.04
C PRO A 900 26.71 -14.79 -11.04
N VAL A 901 25.42 -14.67 -10.76
CA VAL A 901 24.51 -15.83 -10.79
C VAL A 901 24.40 -16.36 -12.22
N THR A 902 24.67 -17.65 -12.43
CA THR A 902 24.61 -18.25 -13.77
C THR A 902 23.20 -18.66 -14.17
N GLN A 903 22.96 -18.81 -15.47
CA GLN A 903 21.66 -19.25 -15.99
C GLN A 903 21.30 -20.66 -15.51
N ALA A 904 22.27 -21.56 -15.32
CA ALA A 904 22.04 -22.85 -14.68
C ALA A 904 21.60 -22.70 -13.21
N GLN A 905 22.18 -21.76 -12.45
CA GLN A 905 21.79 -21.50 -11.06
C GLN A 905 20.38 -20.87 -10.98
N TRP A 906 20.04 -19.95 -11.89
CA TRP A 906 18.69 -19.39 -12.05
C TRP A 906 17.64 -20.47 -12.35
N LYS A 907 17.94 -21.35 -13.32
CA LYS A 907 17.10 -22.50 -13.71
C LYS A 907 16.95 -23.49 -12.54
N ALA A 908 18.03 -23.81 -11.82
CA ALA A 908 18.02 -24.68 -10.63
C ALA A 908 17.30 -24.08 -9.40
N ALA A 909 17.26 -22.75 -9.27
CA ALA A 909 16.52 -22.04 -8.23
C ALA A 909 15.00 -21.99 -8.46
N LEU A 910 14.51 -22.49 -9.61
CA LEU A 910 13.11 -22.48 -10.04
C LEU A 910 12.54 -21.05 -10.19
N MET A 911 13.33 -20.13 -10.74
CA MET A 911 12.96 -18.71 -10.84
C MET A 911 11.86 -18.42 -11.86
N GLY A 912 11.78 -19.20 -12.93
CA GLY A 912 10.89 -18.99 -14.08
C GLY A 912 11.60 -19.30 -15.39
N PRO A 913 11.15 -18.73 -16.53
CA PRO A 913 11.92 -18.71 -17.78
C PRO A 913 13.31 -18.10 -17.60
N ASN A 914 14.20 -18.36 -18.57
CA ASN A 914 15.46 -17.63 -18.66
C ASN A 914 15.16 -16.21 -19.20
N PRO A 915 15.59 -15.13 -18.52
CA PRO A 915 15.43 -13.77 -19.05
C PRO A 915 16.53 -13.40 -20.06
N SER A 916 17.69 -14.06 -19.98
CA SER A 916 18.89 -13.79 -20.76
C SER A 916 18.67 -13.70 -22.27
N HIS A 917 19.35 -12.73 -22.90
CA HIS A 917 19.54 -12.68 -24.35
C HIS A 917 20.56 -13.71 -24.83
N PHE A 918 21.66 -13.91 -24.09
CA PHE A 918 22.77 -14.77 -24.49
C PHE A 918 22.69 -16.14 -23.80
N GLU A 919 22.12 -17.15 -24.46
CA GLU A 919 21.95 -18.48 -23.84
C GLU A 919 23.28 -19.23 -23.57
N GLY A 920 23.49 -19.64 -22.31
CA GLY A 920 24.55 -20.58 -21.92
C GLY A 920 24.43 -20.96 -20.44
N PRO A 921 24.56 -22.25 -20.06
CA PRO A 921 24.33 -22.69 -18.67
C PRO A 921 25.28 -22.02 -17.67
N ASP A 922 26.54 -21.84 -18.06
CA ASP A 922 27.60 -21.25 -17.24
C ASP A 922 27.84 -19.75 -17.53
N ARG A 923 27.05 -19.15 -18.43
CA ARG A 923 26.99 -17.70 -18.64
C ARG A 923 26.21 -17.03 -17.49
N PRO A 924 26.49 -15.76 -17.17
CA PRO A 924 25.68 -14.99 -16.23
C PRO A 924 24.22 -14.92 -16.72
N VAL A 925 23.28 -14.80 -15.78
CA VAL A 925 21.89 -14.46 -16.11
C VAL A 925 21.73 -12.95 -16.18
N GLU A 926 21.37 -12.45 -17.37
CA GLU A 926 21.14 -11.02 -17.66
C GLU A 926 19.70 -10.74 -18.12
N GLN A 927 19.40 -9.50 -18.49
CA GLN A 927 18.04 -8.92 -18.53
C GLN A 927 17.30 -9.03 -17.20
N VAL A 928 17.97 -9.12 -16.06
CA VAL A 928 17.32 -9.40 -14.76
C VAL A 928 16.76 -8.12 -14.13
N LEU A 929 15.52 -8.15 -13.64
CA LEU A 929 14.98 -7.05 -12.84
C LEU A 929 15.54 -7.08 -11.42
N TRP A 930 15.73 -5.91 -10.81
CA TRP A 930 16.23 -5.81 -9.42
C TRP A 930 15.40 -6.65 -8.43
N GLU A 931 14.07 -6.59 -8.55
CA GLU A 931 13.13 -7.35 -7.70
C GLU A 931 13.15 -8.87 -8.00
N GLU A 932 13.60 -9.28 -9.19
CA GLU A 932 13.86 -10.69 -9.51
C GLU A 932 15.17 -11.19 -8.89
N GLY A 933 16.22 -10.37 -8.88
CA GLY A 933 17.44 -10.62 -8.08
C GLY A 933 17.09 -10.80 -6.60
N GLN A 934 16.28 -9.88 -6.04
CA GLN A 934 15.77 -10.03 -4.67
C GLN A 934 14.87 -11.27 -4.49
N LYS A 935 14.11 -11.68 -5.51
CA LYS A 935 13.32 -12.94 -5.48
C LYS A 935 14.23 -14.16 -5.41
N PHE A 936 15.34 -14.18 -6.15
CA PHE A 936 16.37 -15.23 -6.06
C PHE A 936 16.97 -15.28 -4.64
N CYS A 937 17.40 -14.14 -4.11
CA CYS A 937 17.95 -14.01 -2.76
C CYS A 937 17.00 -14.55 -1.67
N ARG A 938 15.72 -14.15 -1.71
CA ARG A 938 14.68 -14.64 -0.79
C ARG A 938 14.40 -16.14 -0.97
N GLN A 939 14.56 -16.69 -2.18
CA GLN A 939 14.43 -18.12 -2.44
C GLN A 939 15.61 -18.92 -1.86
N MET A 940 16.85 -18.44 -2.03
CA MET A 940 18.04 -19.05 -1.43
C MET A 940 17.98 -19.02 0.10
N SER A 941 17.57 -17.90 0.69
CA SER A 941 17.36 -17.76 2.15
C SER A 941 16.39 -18.82 2.72
N ARG A 942 15.32 -19.15 1.98
CA ARG A 942 14.38 -20.24 2.35
C ARG A 942 15.03 -21.63 2.26
N GLN A 943 15.83 -21.88 1.22
CA GLN A 943 16.55 -23.17 1.09
C GLN A 943 17.54 -23.40 2.24
N LEU A 944 18.16 -22.32 2.74
CA LEU A 944 19.04 -22.34 3.92
C LEU A 944 18.30 -22.43 5.27
N LYS A 945 16.96 -22.44 5.27
CA LYS A 945 16.09 -22.68 6.44
C LYS A 945 16.43 -21.80 7.65
N GLY A 946 16.74 -20.52 7.41
CA GLY A 946 17.02 -19.53 8.47
C GLY A 946 18.42 -19.61 9.08
N ARG A 947 19.32 -20.47 8.58
CA ARG A 947 20.72 -20.54 9.03
C ARG A 947 21.56 -19.32 8.62
N ALA A 948 21.26 -18.76 7.44
CA ALA A 948 21.91 -17.57 6.91
C ALA A 948 20.92 -16.82 6.02
N THR A 949 21.12 -15.51 5.89
CA THR A 949 20.33 -14.65 5.01
C THR A 949 21.09 -14.39 3.72
N VAL A 950 20.43 -14.56 2.58
CA VAL A 950 20.97 -14.24 1.25
C VAL A 950 20.26 -13.00 0.71
N ARG A 951 21.03 -12.02 0.24
CA ARG A 951 20.57 -10.74 -0.33
C ARG A 951 21.49 -10.28 -1.45
N LEU A 952 21.10 -9.23 -2.17
CA LEU A 952 22.04 -8.48 -3.01
C LEU A 952 23.14 -7.84 -2.12
N PRO A 953 24.38 -7.68 -2.61
CA PRO A 953 25.41 -6.90 -1.92
C PRO A 953 24.92 -5.46 -1.69
N THR A 954 25.36 -4.80 -0.62
CA THR A 954 25.28 -3.33 -0.61
C THR A 954 26.27 -2.73 -1.60
N GLU A 955 26.10 -1.47 -1.96
CA GLU A 955 27.02 -0.81 -2.88
C GLU A 955 28.45 -0.78 -2.33
N ALA A 956 28.59 -0.52 -1.03
CA ALA A 956 29.87 -0.53 -0.34
C ALA A 956 30.47 -1.95 -0.24
N GLU A 957 29.66 -2.97 0.05
CA GLU A 957 30.10 -4.37 0.03
C GLU A 957 30.60 -4.79 -1.35
N TRP A 958 29.93 -4.34 -2.43
CA TRP A 958 30.37 -4.61 -3.80
C TRP A 958 31.73 -3.97 -4.09
N GLU A 959 31.91 -2.67 -3.78
CA GLU A 959 33.18 -1.99 -4.07
C GLU A 959 34.34 -2.54 -3.21
N TYR A 960 34.07 -2.84 -1.94
CA TYR A 960 35.02 -3.46 -1.03
C TYR A 960 35.44 -4.86 -1.51
N ALA A 961 34.47 -5.69 -1.90
CA ALA A 961 34.72 -7.01 -2.46
C ALA A 961 35.42 -6.96 -3.82
N CYS A 962 35.13 -5.96 -4.67
CA CYS A 962 35.78 -5.74 -5.96
C CYS A 962 37.28 -5.48 -5.78
N ARG A 963 37.61 -4.47 -4.97
CA ARG A 963 38.99 -4.04 -4.70
C ARG A 963 39.80 -5.08 -3.94
N ALA A 964 39.19 -5.86 -3.04
CA ALA A 964 39.87 -6.88 -2.24
C ALA A 964 41.14 -6.40 -1.50
N GLY A 965 41.19 -5.10 -1.15
CA GLY A 965 42.32 -4.42 -0.52
C GLY A 965 43.17 -3.53 -1.44
N THR A 966 42.91 -3.45 -2.75
CA THR A 966 43.57 -2.48 -3.64
C THR A 966 42.90 -1.10 -3.58
N SER A 967 43.57 -0.09 -4.14
CA SER A 967 43.02 1.26 -4.40
C SER A 967 43.11 1.69 -5.87
N SER A 968 43.52 0.76 -6.74
CA SER A 968 43.70 0.95 -8.17
C SER A 968 42.37 0.96 -8.94
N GLU A 969 42.46 1.36 -10.21
CA GLU A 969 41.37 1.41 -11.18
C GLU A 969 40.64 0.06 -11.33
N PHE A 970 41.41 -1.02 -11.50
CA PHE A 970 40.94 -2.40 -11.52
C PHE A 970 41.61 -3.21 -10.38
N ASN A 971 41.04 -4.36 -10.01
CA ASN A 971 41.60 -5.22 -8.96
C ASN A 971 42.99 -5.80 -9.29
N THR A 972 43.42 -5.67 -10.54
CA THR A 972 44.71 -6.12 -11.11
C THR A 972 45.74 -4.99 -11.24
N GLY A 973 45.32 -3.72 -11.12
CA GLY A 973 46.17 -2.53 -11.27
C GLY A 973 45.47 -1.40 -12.02
N ASP A 974 46.24 -0.42 -12.49
CA ASP A 974 45.76 0.73 -13.26
C ASP A 974 45.97 0.52 -14.77
N GLY A 975 45.03 1.01 -15.60
CA GLY A 975 45.09 0.92 -17.06
C GLY A 975 44.55 -0.38 -17.68
N GLU A 976 44.23 -0.29 -18.97
CA GLU A 976 43.45 -1.26 -19.75
C GLU A 976 44.12 -2.64 -19.91
N GLU A 977 45.46 -2.69 -19.95
CA GLU A 977 46.23 -3.95 -19.89
C GLU A 977 45.93 -4.78 -18.62
N GLN A 978 45.54 -4.13 -17.52
CA GLN A 978 45.16 -4.80 -16.28
C GLN A 978 43.70 -5.25 -16.31
N LEU A 979 42.80 -4.48 -16.96
CA LEU A 979 41.42 -4.90 -17.23
C LEU A 979 41.37 -6.17 -18.09
N GLN A 980 42.16 -6.24 -19.17
CA GLN A 980 42.23 -7.40 -20.06
C GLN A 980 42.56 -8.73 -19.35
N LYS A 981 43.14 -8.68 -18.15
CA LYS A 981 43.47 -9.86 -17.33
C LYS A 981 42.31 -10.35 -16.46
N ALA A 982 41.34 -9.49 -16.15
CA ALA A 982 40.29 -9.74 -15.14
C ALA A 982 38.86 -9.46 -15.61
N GLY A 983 38.66 -8.86 -16.79
CA GLY A 983 37.34 -8.43 -17.25
C GLY A 983 37.04 -8.55 -18.73
N TRP A 984 35.74 -8.72 -19.03
CA TRP A 984 35.17 -8.84 -20.38
C TRP A 984 34.47 -7.54 -20.77
N TYR A 985 35.04 -6.76 -21.68
CA TYR A 985 34.61 -5.42 -22.06
C TYR A 985 34.62 -5.27 -23.60
N GLU A 986 34.25 -4.11 -24.16
CA GLU A 986 33.95 -3.95 -25.60
C GLU A 986 35.04 -4.48 -26.55
N GLU A 987 36.33 -4.34 -26.21
CA GLU A 987 37.43 -4.79 -27.08
C GLU A 987 37.66 -6.31 -27.08
N ASN A 988 37.43 -7.00 -25.95
CA ASN A 988 37.79 -8.41 -25.78
C ASN A 988 36.60 -9.37 -25.66
N SER A 989 35.38 -8.87 -25.42
CA SER A 989 34.17 -9.69 -25.26
C SER A 989 33.61 -10.26 -26.56
N GLY A 990 34.03 -9.76 -27.72
CA GLY A 990 33.41 -10.11 -29.00
C GLY A 990 31.94 -9.66 -29.13
N ARG A 991 31.48 -8.74 -28.25
CA ARG A 991 30.10 -8.25 -28.12
C ARG A 991 29.10 -9.30 -27.60
N GLU A 992 29.51 -10.14 -26.65
CA GLU A 992 28.62 -11.03 -25.90
C GLU A 992 29.09 -11.30 -24.45
N THR A 993 28.18 -11.76 -23.58
CA THR A 993 28.53 -12.31 -22.26
C THR A 993 29.39 -13.58 -22.37
N HIS A 994 30.32 -13.79 -21.45
CA HIS A 994 31.15 -15.00 -21.39
C HIS A 994 30.79 -15.91 -20.20
N PRO A 995 31.11 -17.21 -20.26
CA PRO A 995 31.02 -18.10 -19.11
C PRO A 995 31.82 -17.53 -17.93
N VAL A 996 31.25 -17.59 -16.73
CA VAL A 996 31.85 -16.97 -15.54
C VAL A 996 33.18 -17.63 -15.15
N GLY A 997 34.10 -16.84 -14.59
CA GLY A 997 35.37 -17.34 -14.04
C GLY A 997 36.47 -17.65 -15.05
N GLN A 998 36.37 -17.16 -16.29
CA GLN A 998 37.37 -17.42 -17.34
C GLN A 998 38.63 -16.52 -17.27
N LEU A 999 38.56 -15.39 -16.56
CA LEU A 999 39.67 -14.44 -16.38
C LEU A 999 40.20 -14.47 -14.93
N ALA A 1000 41.21 -13.67 -14.62
CA ALA A 1000 41.84 -13.68 -13.30
C ALA A 1000 40.90 -13.14 -12.19
N PRO A 1001 40.85 -13.80 -11.02
CA PRO A 1001 40.13 -13.26 -9.87
C PRO A 1001 40.92 -12.15 -9.18
N ASN A 1002 40.26 -11.46 -8.25
CA ASN A 1002 40.93 -10.60 -7.29
C ASN A 1002 41.59 -11.38 -6.13
N ALA A 1003 42.23 -10.65 -5.22
CA ALA A 1003 42.99 -11.22 -4.10
C ALA A 1003 42.17 -12.08 -3.13
N TRP A 1004 40.84 -12.05 -3.18
CA TRP A 1004 39.95 -12.89 -2.37
C TRP A 1004 39.26 -14.01 -3.18
N GLY A 1005 39.70 -14.27 -4.41
CA GLY A 1005 39.14 -15.34 -5.25
C GLY A 1005 37.76 -15.03 -5.81
N VAL A 1006 37.41 -13.75 -5.94
CA VAL A 1006 36.17 -13.29 -6.58
C VAL A 1006 36.47 -12.89 -8.04
N TYR A 1007 35.65 -13.36 -8.97
CA TYR A 1007 35.82 -13.24 -10.42
C TYR A 1007 34.76 -12.32 -11.04
N ASP A 1008 34.99 -11.92 -12.29
CA ASP A 1008 34.07 -11.12 -13.11
C ASP A 1008 33.61 -9.84 -12.39
N MET A 1009 34.50 -9.18 -11.64
CA MET A 1009 34.22 -7.90 -10.96
C MET A 1009 34.34 -6.69 -11.91
N HIS A 1010 34.84 -6.92 -13.13
CA HIS A 1010 35.03 -5.92 -14.17
C HIS A 1010 34.45 -6.46 -15.48
N GLY A 1011 33.42 -5.84 -16.04
CA GLY A 1011 32.79 -6.32 -17.27
C GLY A 1011 31.98 -7.61 -17.12
N ASN A 1012 31.76 -8.29 -18.25
CA ASN A 1012 30.84 -9.40 -18.47
C ASN A 1012 29.37 -8.96 -18.28
N VAL A 1013 28.95 -8.65 -17.05
CA VAL A 1013 27.64 -8.05 -16.74
C VAL A 1013 27.75 -7.04 -15.60
N TRP A 1014 27.01 -5.94 -15.74
CA TRP A 1014 26.62 -5.08 -14.63
C TRP A 1014 25.83 -5.87 -13.59
N GLU A 1015 25.94 -5.47 -12.33
CA GLU A 1015 25.33 -6.18 -11.21
C GLU A 1015 24.52 -5.25 -10.29
N TRP A 1016 23.26 -5.61 -10.08
CA TRP A 1016 22.39 -4.91 -9.11
C TRP A 1016 22.92 -4.98 -7.68
N CYS A 1017 23.12 -3.79 -7.07
CA CYS A 1017 23.33 -3.62 -5.64
C CYS A 1017 21.99 -3.48 -4.91
N SER A 1018 21.98 -3.57 -3.57
CA SER A 1018 20.77 -3.47 -2.75
C SER A 1018 20.19 -2.06 -2.63
N ASP A 1019 20.95 -1.06 -3.07
CA ASP A 1019 20.91 0.31 -2.58
C ASP A 1019 20.05 1.19 -3.49
N TRP A 1020 19.40 2.19 -2.90
CA TRP A 1020 18.79 3.29 -3.67
C TRP A 1020 19.89 4.27 -4.07
N TYR A 1021 19.93 4.68 -5.34
CA TYR A 1021 20.92 5.63 -5.84
C TYR A 1021 20.77 7.00 -5.15
N ALA A 1022 21.90 7.57 -4.77
CA ALA A 1022 22.05 8.91 -4.22
C ALA A 1022 23.49 9.40 -4.45
N GLU A 1023 23.67 10.72 -4.49
CA GLU A 1023 24.98 11.37 -4.50
C GLU A 1023 25.81 10.98 -3.26
N TYR A 1024 27.14 10.93 -3.39
CA TYR A 1024 28.01 10.73 -2.25
C TYR A 1024 28.15 11.99 -1.39
N THR A 1025 28.45 11.75 -0.11
CA THR A 1025 28.80 12.78 0.87
C THR A 1025 30.23 12.56 1.34
N PRO A 1026 30.99 13.61 1.71
CA PRO A 1026 32.35 13.45 2.26
C PRO A 1026 32.37 12.82 3.66
N ASP A 1027 31.21 12.66 4.31
CA ASP A 1027 31.07 12.09 5.66
C ASP A 1027 31.44 10.60 5.71
N GLU A 1028 32.08 10.17 6.81
CA GLU A 1028 32.33 8.76 7.08
C GLU A 1028 31.02 7.97 7.26
N ARG A 1029 30.95 6.78 6.64
CA ARG A 1029 29.79 5.89 6.68
C ARG A 1029 30.15 4.57 7.35
N ILE A 1030 29.22 4.05 8.16
CA ILE A 1030 29.35 2.75 8.84
C ILE A 1030 28.19 1.88 8.37
N ASP A 1031 28.50 0.68 7.88
CA ASP A 1031 27.55 -0.29 7.30
C ASP A 1031 26.47 0.33 6.37
N PRO A 1032 26.84 1.16 5.36
CA PRO A 1032 25.86 1.86 4.52
C PRO A 1032 25.03 0.90 3.65
N THR A 1033 23.75 1.26 3.46
CA THR A 1033 22.75 0.53 2.68
C THR A 1033 22.03 1.43 1.65
N GLY A 1034 22.69 2.50 1.21
CA GLY A 1034 22.13 3.54 0.35
C GLY A 1034 21.18 4.51 1.07
N ALA A 1035 20.44 5.30 0.29
CA ALA A 1035 19.34 6.13 0.80
C ALA A 1035 18.13 5.29 1.22
N GLU A 1036 17.23 5.82 2.06
CA GLU A 1036 16.00 5.12 2.45
C GLU A 1036 15.01 4.94 1.27
N SER A 1037 15.03 5.88 0.31
CA SER A 1037 14.22 5.87 -0.91
C SER A 1037 14.83 6.72 -2.02
N ALA A 1038 14.80 6.22 -3.26
CA ALA A 1038 15.02 6.97 -4.49
C ALA A 1038 14.13 6.40 -5.61
N THR A 1039 14.27 6.90 -6.83
CA THR A 1039 13.68 6.33 -8.06
C THR A 1039 14.44 5.10 -8.54
N ASP A 1040 15.78 5.20 -8.57
CA ASP A 1040 16.66 4.26 -9.27
C ASP A 1040 17.51 3.42 -8.31
N ARG A 1041 17.87 2.23 -8.75
CA ARG A 1041 18.76 1.30 -8.02
C ARG A 1041 20.16 1.34 -8.59
N VAL A 1042 21.16 1.22 -7.72
CA VAL A 1042 22.57 1.22 -8.12
C VAL A 1042 22.95 -0.13 -8.75
N PHE A 1043 23.75 -0.09 -9.81
CA PHE A 1043 24.46 -1.25 -10.35
C PHE A 1043 25.91 -0.91 -10.72
N ARG A 1044 26.78 -1.94 -10.71
CA ARG A 1044 28.25 -1.80 -10.79
C ARG A 1044 28.90 -2.93 -11.59
N GLY A 1045 30.17 -2.75 -11.98
CA GLY A 1045 30.99 -3.77 -12.65
C GLY A 1045 31.42 -3.45 -14.08
N GLY A 1046 30.54 -2.86 -14.90
CA GLY A 1046 30.72 -2.80 -16.35
C GLY A 1046 30.08 -4.01 -17.04
N GLY A 1047 29.60 -3.84 -18.27
CA GLY A 1047 29.06 -4.91 -19.11
C GLY A 1047 30.03 -5.34 -20.21
N TRP A 1048 29.72 -6.46 -20.87
CA TRP A 1048 30.45 -6.96 -22.04
C TRP A 1048 30.60 -5.93 -23.18
N GLY A 1049 29.66 -4.99 -23.30
CA GLY A 1049 29.61 -3.99 -24.37
C GLY A 1049 30.17 -2.63 -24.00
N ASP A 1050 30.76 -2.47 -22.81
CA ASP A 1050 31.21 -1.20 -22.29
C ASP A 1050 32.70 -0.93 -22.52
N SER A 1051 33.07 0.35 -22.67
CA SER A 1051 34.48 0.78 -22.65
C SER A 1051 35.14 0.55 -21.29
N ALA A 1052 36.47 0.41 -21.25
CA ALA A 1052 37.22 0.18 -20.01
C ALA A 1052 36.93 1.20 -18.89
N LYS A 1053 36.63 2.47 -19.24
CA LYS A 1053 36.26 3.52 -18.27
C LYS A 1053 35.03 3.15 -17.42
N PHE A 1054 34.09 2.36 -17.93
CA PHE A 1054 32.89 1.97 -17.19
C PHE A 1054 33.07 0.67 -16.39
N CYS A 1055 34.15 -0.08 -16.66
CA CYS A 1055 34.48 -1.31 -15.94
C CYS A 1055 35.31 -1.08 -14.64
N ARG A 1056 35.59 0.18 -14.27
CA ARG A 1056 36.47 0.53 -13.13
C ARG A 1056 35.81 0.20 -11.78
N SER A 1057 36.62 -0.17 -10.79
CA SER A 1057 36.18 -0.59 -9.44
C SER A 1057 35.21 0.40 -8.77
N THR A 1058 35.39 1.70 -9.03
CA THR A 1058 34.64 2.80 -8.42
C THR A 1058 33.42 3.23 -9.24
N TYR A 1059 33.30 2.75 -10.47
CA TYR A 1059 32.24 3.19 -11.37
C TYR A 1059 30.90 2.56 -10.98
N ARG A 1060 29.90 3.43 -10.86
CA ARG A 1060 28.50 3.10 -10.56
C ARG A 1060 27.61 3.70 -11.62
N SER A 1061 26.48 3.07 -11.88
CA SER A 1061 25.38 3.66 -12.62
C SER A 1061 24.04 3.25 -11.98
N TRP A 1062 22.93 3.72 -12.52
CA TRP A 1062 21.61 3.55 -11.93
C TRP A 1062 20.52 3.43 -12.99
N PHE A 1063 19.51 2.61 -12.69
CA PHE A 1063 18.31 2.43 -13.50
C PHE A 1063 17.10 2.19 -12.59
N ASP A 1064 15.91 2.51 -13.09
CA ASP A 1064 14.63 2.07 -12.53
C ASP A 1064 14.69 0.53 -12.33
N PRO A 1065 14.33 0.01 -11.14
CA PRO A 1065 14.36 -1.43 -10.84
C PRO A 1065 13.49 -2.33 -11.76
N ALA A 1066 12.65 -1.73 -12.61
CA ALA A 1066 11.84 -2.39 -13.64
C ALA A 1066 12.49 -2.41 -15.05
N VAL A 1067 13.70 -1.87 -15.23
CA VAL A 1067 14.48 -1.97 -16.48
C VAL A 1067 15.10 -3.36 -16.64
N ARG A 1068 15.01 -3.91 -17.85
CA ARG A 1068 15.84 -5.04 -18.31
C ARG A 1068 16.89 -4.51 -19.29
N TYR A 1069 18.14 -4.96 -19.14
CA TYR A 1069 19.26 -4.64 -20.03
C TYR A 1069 20.10 -5.91 -20.26
N ASP A 1070 20.55 -6.13 -21.49
CA ASP A 1070 21.25 -7.32 -21.99
C ASP A 1070 22.72 -7.44 -21.53
N ALA A 1071 23.17 -6.49 -20.72
CA ALA A 1071 24.39 -6.59 -19.94
C ALA A 1071 24.14 -6.45 -18.42
N LEU A 1072 22.91 -6.64 -17.92
CA LEU A 1072 22.55 -6.43 -16.50
C LEU A 1072 22.04 -7.71 -15.81
N GLY A 1073 22.88 -8.23 -14.92
CA GLY A 1073 22.64 -9.37 -14.04
C GLY A 1073 22.80 -8.99 -12.56
N PHE A 1074 23.30 -9.93 -11.75
CA PHE A 1074 23.57 -9.72 -10.32
C PHE A 1074 24.45 -10.84 -9.74
N ARG A 1075 25.20 -10.52 -8.67
CA ARG A 1075 25.67 -11.51 -7.68
C ARG A 1075 24.96 -11.34 -6.35
N ILE A 1076 25.29 -12.21 -5.40
CA ILE A 1076 24.63 -12.29 -4.09
C ILE A 1076 25.64 -12.32 -2.95
N VAL A 1077 25.22 -11.85 -1.78
CA VAL A 1077 25.93 -12.07 -0.51
C VAL A 1077 25.12 -12.96 0.42
N LEU A 1078 25.83 -13.71 1.25
CA LEU A 1078 25.32 -14.54 2.34
C LEU A 1078 25.89 -14.00 3.65
N VAL A 1079 25.01 -13.53 4.53
CA VAL A 1079 25.37 -13.12 5.89
C VAL A 1079 24.92 -14.16 6.91
N PRO A 1080 25.72 -14.46 7.94
CA PRO A 1080 25.30 -15.33 9.04
C PRO A 1080 23.99 -14.87 9.67
N ALA A 1081 23.18 -15.81 10.18
CA ALA A 1081 22.13 -15.45 11.13
C ALA A 1081 22.75 -14.93 12.44
N THR A 1082 22.06 -13.99 13.08
CA THR A 1082 22.40 -13.39 14.38
C THR A 1082 21.64 -14.06 15.52
#